data_AF-A0A9P9S581-F1
#
_entry.id   AF-A0A9P9S581-F1
#
_cell.length_a   1.000
_cell.length_b   1.000
_cell.length_c   1.000
_cell.angle_alpha   90.00
_cell.angle_beta   90.00
_cell.angle_gamma   90.00
#
_symmetry.space_group_name_H-M   'P 1'
#
loop_
_entity.id
_entity.type
_entity.pdbx_description
1 polymer ?
#
loop_
_entity_poly.entity_id
_entity_poly.type
_entity_poly.pdbx_seq_one_letter_code
_entity_poly.pdbx_strand_id
1 'polypeptide(L)'
;MASDAAKKKNIIFFHPDLGIGGAERLVIDAAVGLQNRGHKVIIFTSHCDPKHCFDEARDGTLDVRVRGNWLIPASIFSRFTIICAILRQLHIIFATYYYSELKALNPDAFFVDQLSAGLPWLAYLYPKPRILFYCHFPDLLLAQGRSAWWKRMYRMPFDFIEQWSMSFADSIAVNSGFTKGVVGSVWPELVAEKDLQIVYPCVDVQEKKADFVDEPVAAWQEKSILLSINRFERKKDIGLAIKAYAGLEKKGRENVMLVLAGGYDNRVQENVVYHKELVQLAETLGLKTATTKTIVTALNIPEDVDILFLLSVPNALKDILLKSARLLIYTPSNEHFGIVPLEAMLAGVPVLAANTGGPLETVVEGKTGWLCPPEDTESWTAVMNNVLHKMSDKDIKKMGAAGINRVKSEFSDVKMAERLDEIITAMADVPRRSCIQISMFSMTILLMVYDTGYYVYKSQHEEVYAKGLQKKLLPPFTYSALAIIRRPADHLLNLAIDHVPACQDGSDNTRSAHKGAVFAENPPMCCECRRGIKSDTKYEAVVVGAGPAGIAVVGNLLEQKKSPILWVDHELKAGRLNKYYREVPSNTKVKRFISYAEGVTPFVEVAKETPTPNAYTHLKSLDQENTCHIAQAADLCLMLTKGLDESKGVHKQLGDVSGASWSDSNNWSVTINSPDEKFPGPTTVSADLLVLCTGSSPATRPLPVDNLTDIGLDPALNPPLLAKILPSNKKDQTVGVIGASHSAILVLRNLYNLASSSHPDLRILWFTRHPLRYAEERDGWILRDNTGLKGAVATWAKENLEEEVMPSSDVSKYIKKIDTHTDEEGAYRRHLPTCTHVVQAVGFKQNKVPAFTRNGEDLKPVYNNRTAGFADAKGEKVKGLYGAGIAWPEQVTDPEGNVELAVGLAKFMKYLKRVTPEWTAK
;
A
#
# COMPACT_ATOMS: atom_id res chain seq x y z
N MET A 1 34.35 30.65 13.06
CA MET A 1 33.87 30.93 11.69
C MET A 1 32.41 30.56 11.64
N ALA A 2 31.51 31.56 11.61
CA ALA A 2 30.08 31.33 11.44
C ALA A 2 29.85 30.96 9.96
N SER A 3 29.21 29.83 9.70
CA SER A 3 28.83 29.40 8.35
C SER A 3 27.86 30.39 7.74
N ASP A 4 28.14 30.82 6.50
CA ASP A 4 27.21 31.57 5.65
C ASP A 4 25.80 30.99 5.75
N ALA A 5 24.85 31.79 6.25
CA ALA A 5 23.44 31.42 6.16
C ALA A 5 23.09 31.44 4.66
N ALA A 6 22.99 30.25 4.06
CA ALA A 6 22.66 30.09 2.64
C ALA A 6 21.45 30.98 2.29
N LYS A 7 21.63 31.84 1.28
CA LYS A 7 20.59 32.76 0.82
C LYS A 7 19.33 31.95 0.50
N LYS A 8 18.20 32.28 1.15
CA LYS A 8 16.90 31.66 0.83
C LYS A 8 16.58 31.92 -0.64
N LYS A 9 16.21 30.86 -1.35
CA LYS A 9 15.92 30.86 -2.80
C LYS A 9 14.48 30.44 -3.02
N ASN A 10 13.87 30.98 -4.08
CA ASN A 10 12.61 30.51 -4.62
C ASN A 10 12.91 29.49 -5.73
N ILE A 11 12.67 28.20 -5.46
CA ILE A 11 12.98 27.10 -6.35
C ILE A 11 11.67 26.53 -6.89
N ILE A 12 11.52 26.53 -8.21
CA ILE A 12 10.30 26.06 -8.86
C ILE A 12 10.58 24.74 -9.58
N PHE A 13 9.81 23.72 -9.24
CA PHE A 13 9.91 22.39 -9.82
C PHE A 13 8.92 22.25 -10.97
N PHE A 14 9.35 21.64 -12.07
CA PHE A 14 8.48 21.18 -13.15
C PHE A 14 8.59 19.67 -13.28
N HIS A 15 7.52 18.98 -12.91
CA HIS A 15 7.39 17.53 -12.99
C HIS A 15 6.12 17.18 -13.77
N PRO A 16 6.12 16.25 -14.73
CA PRO A 16 4.96 16.05 -15.61
C PRO A 16 3.74 15.44 -14.91
N ASP A 17 3.89 14.45 -14.03
CA ASP A 17 2.76 13.77 -13.39
C ASP A 17 3.11 13.30 -11.98
N LEU A 18 2.45 13.84 -10.95
CA LEU A 18 2.68 13.47 -9.55
C LEU A 18 1.75 12.33 -9.15
N GLY A 19 2.16 11.10 -9.47
CA GLY A 19 1.53 9.85 -9.07
C GLY A 19 2.26 9.13 -7.92
N ILE A 20 2.23 7.79 -7.92
CA ILE A 20 3.02 6.95 -7.02
C ILE A 20 4.06 6.18 -7.85
N GLY A 21 5.33 6.54 -7.68
CA GLY A 21 6.44 5.90 -8.38
C GLY A 21 7.79 6.34 -7.83
N GLY A 22 8.86 5.72 -8.33
CA GLY A 22 10.23 5.95 -7.83
C GLY A 22 10.79 7.31 -8.21
N ALA A 23 10.50 7.79 -9.41
CA ALA A 23 10.93 9.11 -9.88
C ALA A 23 10.17 10.22 -9.13
N GLU A 24 8.87 10.02 -8.92
CA GLU A 24 7.98 10.90 -8.18
C GLU A 24 8.41 11.00 -6.71
N ARG A 25 8.78 9.87 -6.07
CA ARG A 25 9.28 9.88 -4.68
C ARG A 25 10.54 10.73 -4.55
N LEU A 26 11.49 10.57 -5.48
CA LEU A 26 12.73 11.35 -5.51
C LEU A 26 12.45 12.85 -5.62
N VAL A 27 11.53 13.24 -6.49
CA VAL A 27 11.15 14.66 -6.68
C VAL A 27 10.53 15.23 -5.41
N ILE A 28 9.67 14.47 -4.73
CA ILE A 28 9.08 14.88 -3.45
C ILE A 28 10.15 15.00 -2.38
N ASP A 29 11.05 14.02 -2.23
CA ASP A 29 12.15 14.08 -1.27
C ASP A 29 13.09 15.26 -1.53
N ALA A 30 13.39 15.55 -2.80
CA ALA A 30 14.21 16.70 -3.19
C ALA A 30 13.53 18.03 -2.82
N ALA A 31 12.23 18.14 -3.07
CA ALA A 31 11.45 19.32 -2.77
C ALA A 31 11.35 19.57 -1.25
N VAL A 32 11.01 18.53 -0.48
CA VAL A 32 10.95 18.58 0.99
C VAL A 32 12.32 18.88 1.58
N GLY A 33 13.37 18.22 1.09
CA GLY A 33 14.74 18.44 1.55
C GLY A 33 15.20 19.89 1.36
N LEU A 34 14.97 20.49 0.20
CA LEU A 34 15.28 21.91 -0.04
C LEU A 34 14.39 22.85 0.77
N GLN A 35 13.12 22.51 0.98
CA GLN A 35 12.23 23.28 1.85
C GLN A 35 12.72 23.27 3.31
N ASN A 36 13.16 22.12 3.82
CA ASN A 36 13.73 21.96 5.16
C ASN A 36 15.02 22.76 5.35
N ARG A 37 15.77 23.02 4.27
CA ARG A 37 16.92 23.95 4.26
C ARG A 37 16.52 25.43 4.23
N GLY A 38 15.24 25.74 4.19
CA GLY A 38 14.68 27.09 4.27
C GLY A 38 14.40 27.76 2.92
N HIS A 39 14.52 27.03 1.81
CA HIS A 39 14.10 27.52 0.49
C HIS A 39 12.58 27.51 0.36
N LYS A 40 12.04 28.41 -0.47
CA LYS A 40 10.64 28.37 -0.87
C LYS A 40 10.53 27.46 -2.10
N VAL A 41 9.82 26.35 -1.96
CA VAL A 41 9.67 25.35 -3.02
C VAL A 41 8.21 25.30 -3.50
N ILE A 42 8.01 25.31 -4.81
CA ILE A 42 6.69 25.17 -5.47
C ILE A 42 6.82 24.18 -6.61
N ILE A 43 5.89 23.24 -6.73
CA ILE A 43 5.87 22.24 -7.80
C ILE A 43 4.75 22.54 -8.79
N PHE A 44 5.08 22.71 -10.06
CA PHE A 44 4.12 22.72 -11.17
C PHE A 44 4.07 21.34 -11.81
N THR A 45 2.86 20.80 -11.95
CA THR A 45 2.62 19.50 -12.58
C THR A 45 1.44 19.51 -13.55
N SER A 46 1.48 18.61 -14.54
CA SER A 46 0.37 18.44 -15.49
C SER A 46 -0.79 17.67 -14.90
N HIS A 47 -0.50 16.75 -13.99
CA HIS A 47 -1.48 15.94 -13.31
C HIS A 47 -1.02 15.59 -11.89
N CYS A 48 -1.97 15.50 -10.97
CA CYS A 48 -1.78 15.02 -9.61
C CYS A 48 -3.15 14.53 -9.16
N ASP A 49 -3.30 13.24 -8.89
CA ASP A 49 -4.52 12.69 -8.30
C ASP A 49 -4.39 12.72 -6.77
N PRO A 50 -5.20 13.51 -6.03
CA PRO A 50 -5.16 13.53 -4.57
C PRO A 50 -5.44 12.16 -3.90
N LYS A 51 -6.01 11.19 -4.64
CA LYS A 51 -6.20 9.82 -4.16
C LYS A 51 -5.01 8.90 -4.46
N HIS A 52 -4.10 9.33 -5.32
CA HIS A 52 -2.98 8.53 -5.82
C HIS A 52 -1.70 9.37 -5.98
N CYS A 53 -1.27 10.01 -4.89
CA CYS A 53 0.01 10.75 -4.78
C CYS A 53 0.59 10.58 -3.38
N PHE A 54 1.85 10.99 -3.18
CA PHE A 54 2.49 11.01 -1.86
C PHE A 54 1.84 12.04 -0.93
N ASP A 55 1.91 11.79 0.39
CA ASP A 55 1.22 12.60 1.40
C ASP A 55 1.65 14.07 1.36
N GLU A 56 2.95 14.32 1.15
CA GLU A 56 3.52 15.68 1.13
C GLU A 56 3.00 16.54 -0.04
N ALA A 57 2.55 15.89 -1.13
CA ALA A 57 1.92 16.57 -2.26
C ALA A 57 0.43 16.89 -2.00
N ARG A 58 -0.18 16.29 -0.98
CA ARG A 58 -1.62 16.35 -0.70
C ARG A 58 -1.96 17.11 0.58
N ASP A 59 -1.17 16.95 1.64
CA ASP A 59 -1.45 17.48 2.97
C ASP A 59 -1.08 18.97 3.15
N GLY A 60 -0.48 19.57 2.12
CA GLY A 60 -0.06 20.96 2.10
C GLY A 60 1.38 21.19 2.55
N THR A 61 2.17 20.13 2.80
CA THR A 61 3.61 20.23 3.05
C THR A 61 4.31 20.95 1.89
N LEU A 62 3.98 20.58 0.65
CA LEU A 62 4.48 21.23 -0.58
C LEU A 62 3.37 22.04 -1.28
N ASP A 63 3.72 23.22 -1.81
CA ASP A 63 2.83 23.99 -2.71
C ASP A 63 2.84 23.34 -4.09
N VAL A 64 1.84 22.48 -4.34
CA VAL A 64 1.65 21.77 -5.63
C VAL A 64 0.57 22.46 -6.46
N ARG A 65 0.93 22.86 -7.68
CA ARG A 65 0.06 23.55 -8.64
C ARG A 65 -0.16 22.73 -9.90
N VAL A 66 -1.35 22.18 -10.03
CA VAL A 66 -1.77 21.44 -11.23
C VAL A 66 -2.20 22.43 -12.32
N ARG A 67 -1.60 22.33 -13.51
CA ARG A 67 -1.91 23.14 -14.69
C ARG A 67 -1.88 22.26 -15.94
N GLY A 68 -2.69 22.57 -16.94
CA GLY A 68 -2.53 21.97 -18.28
C GLY A 68 -3.13 20.58 -18.51
N ASN A 69 -3.79 19.95 -17.53
CA ASN A 69 -4.48 18.66 -17.70
C ASN A 69 -5.73 18.68 -18.60
N TRP A 70 -6.28 19.87 -18.91
CA TRP A 70 -7.60 19.98 -19.54
C TRP A 70 -7.56 20.03 -21.08
N LEU A 71 -6.51 20.64 -21.65
CA LEU A 71 -6.44 20.91 -23.10
C LEU A 71 -5.85 19.74 -23.88
N ILE A 72 -4.87 19.04 -23.30
CA ILE A 72 -4.11 17.98 -23.97
C ILE A 72 -4.34 16.67 -23.20
N PRO A 73 -4.85 15.60 -23.85
CA PRO A 73 -5.09 14.31 -23.20
C PRO A 73 -3.77 13.58 -22.89
N ALA A 74 -3.81 12.54 -22.04
CA ALA A 74 -2.62 11.79 -21.63
C ALA A 74 -2.04 10.93 -22.76
N SER A 75 -2.91 10.49 -23.67
CA SER A 75 -2.56 9.81 -24.91
C SER A 75 -3.69 10.00 -25.92
N ILE A 76 -3.39 9.76 -27.20
CA ILE A 76 -4.37 9.78 -28.28
C ILE A 76 -4.52 8.34 -28.77
N PHE A 77 -5.70 7.72 -28.58
CA PHE A 77 -5.96 6.29 -28.84
C PHE A 77 -4.95 5.34 -28.16
N SER A 78 -4.53 5.65 -26.92
CA SER A 78 -3.48 4.92 -26.19
C SER A 78 -2.11 4.90 -26.89
N ARG A 79 -1.87 5.83 -27.81
CA ARG A 79 -0.60 6.06 -28.52
C ARG A 79 -0.12 7.51 -28.31
N PHE A 80 1.12 7.80 -28.71
CA PHE A 80 1.73 9.13 -28.66
C PHE A 80 1.87 9.76 -27.26
N THR A 81 1.93 8.94 -26.20
CA THR A 81 2.04 9.39 -24.80
C THR A 81 3.17 10.41 -24.57
N ILE A 82 4.34 10.19 -25.17
CA ILE A 82 5.49 11.11 -25.04
C ILE A 82 5.20 12.49 -25.66
N ILE A 83 4.54 12.52 -26.82
CA ILE A 83 4.18 13.78 -27.49
C ILE A 83 3.16 14.54 -26.63
N CYS A 84 2.15 13.84 -26.12
CA CYS A 84 1.17 14.41 -25.19
C CYS A 84 1.84 14.98 -23.92
N ALA A 85 2.79 14.25 -23.34
CA ALA A 85 3.53 14.69 -22.16
C ALA A 85 4.37 15.95 -22.43
N ILE A 86 5.08 16.00 -23.57
CA ILE A 86 5.83 17.20 -24.01
C ILE A 86 4.88 18.39 -24.20
N LEU A 87 3.78 18.20 -24.93
CA LEU A 87 2.82 19.28 -25.18
C LEU A 87 2.19 19.81 -23.88
N ARG A 88 1.91 18.93 -22.91
CA ARG A 88 1.42 19.31 -21.58
C ARG A 88 2.45 20.15 -20.82
N GLN A 89 3.71 19.74 -20.81
CA GLN A 89 4.79 20.52 -20.17
C GLN A 89 4.92 21.91 -20.81
N LEU A 90 4.90 21.99 -22.15
CA LEU A 90 4.94 23.26 -22.87
C LEU A 90 3.73 24.14 -22.54
N HIS A 91 2.54 23.55 -22.46
CA HIS A 91 1.33 24.27 -22.09
C HIS A 91 1.45 24.90 -20.68
N ILE A 92 2.01 24.19 -19.70
CA ILE A 92 2.26 24.74 -18.35
C ILE A 92 3.22 25.94 -18.42
N ILE A 93 4.34 25.80 -19.16
CA ILE A 93 5.35 26.87 -19.30
C ILE A 93 4.74 28.12 -19.95
N PHE A 94 3.97 27.95 -21.03
CA PHE A 94 3.34 29.09 -21.73
C PHE A 94 2.18 29.69 -20.94
N ALA A 95 1.35 28.88 -20.27
CA ALA A 95 0.28 29.37 -19.43
C ALA A 95 0.82 30.21 -18.26
N THR A 96 1.83 29.69 -17.56
CA THR A 96 2.45 30.41 -16.43
C THR A 96 3.16 31.70 -16.86
N TYR A 97 3.68 31.77 -18.09
CA TYR A 97 4.19 33.00 -18.70
C TYR A 97 3.07 33.99 -19.01
N TYR A 98 2.00 33.56 -19.69
CA TYR A 98 0.89 34.42 -20.08
C TYR A 98 0.17 35.03 -18.87
N TYR A 99 -0.09 34.22 -17.83
CA TYR A 99 -0.73 34.69 -16.60
C TYR A 99 0.24 35.40 -15.63
N SER A 100 1.52 35.56 -16.01
CA SER A 100 2.56 36.19 -15.18
C SER A 100 2.75 35.54 -13.79
N GLU A 101 2.33 34.29 -13.62
CA GLU A 101 2.36 33.56 -12.34
C GLU A 101 3.80 33.35 -11.87
N LEU A 102 4.68 32.87 -12.76
CA LEU A 102 6.11 32.69 -12.44
C LEU A 102 6.82 34.02 -12.19
N LYS A 103 6.43 35.09 -12.90
CA LYS A 103 6.99 36.42 -12.67
C LYS A 103 6.65 36.94 -11.27
N ALA A 104 5.42 36.69 -10.80
CA ALA A 104 4.99 37.03 -9.44
C ALA A 104 5.71 36.20 -8.36
N LEU A 105 6.09 34.97 -8.68
CA LEU A 105 6.84 34.09 -7.77
C LEU A 105 8.33 34.45 -7.64
N ASN A 106 8.87 35.25 -8.56
CA ASN A 106 10.28 35.67 -8.62
C ASN A 106 11.26 34.50 -8.36
N PRO A 107 11.31 33.50 -9.27
CA PRO A 107 12.16 32.32 -9.11
C PRO A 107 13.65 32.65 -9.20
N ASP A 108 14.44 32.01 -8.35
CA ASP A 108 15.91 32.02 -8.44
C ASP A 108 16.42 30.85 -9.28
N ALA A 109 15.75 29.70 -9.20
CA ALA A 109 16.10 28.50 -9.96
C ALA A 109 14.88 27.66 -10.35
N PHE A 110 15.04 26.90 -11.43
CA PHE A 110 14.13 25.88 -11.91
C PHE A 110 14.75 24.50 -11.71
N PHE A 111 14.00 23.57 -11.14
CA PHE A 111 14.30 22.14 -11.14
C PHE A 111 13.37 21.47 -12.13
N VAL A 112 13.89 20.72 -13.09
CA VAL A 112 13.10 20.04 -14.11
C VAL A 112 13.56 18.60 -14.22
N ASP A 113 12.63 17.65 -14.29
CA ASP A 113 12.95 16.24 -14.47
C ASP A 113 12.05 15.55 -15.51
N GLN A 114 12.43 14.32 -15.90
CA GLN A 114 11.83 13.47 -16.92
C GLN A 114 11.81 14.03 -18.36
N LEU A 115 11.28 15.24 -18.58
CA LEU A 115 11.09 15.82 -19.93
C LEU A 115 11.98 17.06 -20.13
N SER A 116 12.95 16.95 -21.04
CA SER A 116 13.87 18.06 -21.37
C SER A 116 13.32 19.06 -22.40
N ALA A 117 12.24 18.72 -23.11
CA ALA A 117 11.71 19.53 -24.20
C ALA A 117 11.29 20.97 -23.80
N GLY A 118 10.95 21.19 -22.52
CA GLY A 118 10.62 22.50 -21.98
C GLY A 118 11.82 23.42 -21.68
N LEU A 119 13.03 22.87 -21.55
CA LEU A 119 14.22 23.62 -21.10
C LEU A 119 14.60 24.82 -21.99
N PRO A 120 14.59 24.71 -23.34
CA PRO A 120 14.90 25.84 -24.21
C PRO A 120 13.94 27.01 -23.98
N TRP A 121 12.65 26.72 -23.77
CA TRP A 121 11.62 27.73 -23.55
C TRP A 121 11.73 28.39 -22.18
N LEU A 122 12.06 27.63 -21.14
CA LEU A 122 12.37 28.20 -19.82
C LEU A 122 13.57 29.14 -19.89
N ALA A 123 14.65 28.74 -20.58
CA ALA A 123 15.83 29.57 -20.76
C ALA A 123 15.56 30.84 -21.57
N TYR A 124 14.67 30.76 -22.58
CA TYR A 124 14.30 31.89 -23.42
C TYR A 124 13.36 32.89 -22.73
N LEU A 125 12.27 32.39 -22.13
CA LEU A 125 11.23 33.22 -21.52
C LEU A 125 11.67 33.78 -20.15
N TYR A 126 12.54 33.05 -19.45
CA TYR A 126 13.04 33.41 -18.12
C TYR A 126 14.58 33.39 -18.11
N PRO A 127 15.24 34.46 -18.61
CA PRO A 127 16.69 34.48 -18.75
C PRO A 127 17.45 34.64 -17.43
N LYS A 128 16.78 35.04 -16.33
CA LYS A 128 17.40 35.24 -15.01
C LYS A 128 17.52 33.95 -14.18
N PRO A 129 16.45 33.14 -13.99
CA PRO A 129 16.54 31.95 -13.14
C PRO A 129 17.38 30.87 -13.80
N ARG A 130 18.17 30.15 -13.00
CA ARG A 130 19.04 29.04 -13.45
C ARG A 130 18.27 27.73 -13.52
N ILE A 131 18.66 26.83 -14.42
CA ILE A 131 17.96 25.58 -14.71
C ILE A 131 18.83 24.39 -14.31
N LEU A 132 18.36 23.63 -13.33
CA LEU A 132 18.86 22.29 -13.02
C LEU A 132 17.95 21.25 -13.68
N PHE A 133 18.52 20.40 -14.54
CA PHE A 133 17.81 19.25 -15.09
C PHE A 133 18.23 17.96 -14.37
N TYR A 134 17.28 17.22 -13.79
CA TYR A 134 17.52 15.94 -13.15
C TYR A 134 17.15 14.78 -14.07
N CYS A 135 18.16 14.07 -14.56
CA CYS A 135 18.00 12.92 -15.44
C CYS A 135 18.02 11.62 -14.62
N HIS A 136 16.84 11.00 -14.45
CA HIS A 136 16.70 9.71 -13.75
C HIS A 136 17.34 8.56 -14.52
N PHE A 137 17.07 8.48 -15.82
CA PHE A 137 17.68 7.57 -16.78
C PHE A 137 17.31 8.04 -18.20
N PRO A 138 18.15 7.84 -19.23
CA PRO A 138 17.81 8.25 -20.60
C PRO A 138 16.52 7.60 -21.13
N ASP A 139 15.56 8.42 -21.58
CA ASP A 139 14.28 7.93 -22.14
C ASP A 139 14.50 7.03 -23.36
N LEU A 140 15.60 7.26 -24.09
CA LEU A 140 16.09 6.41 -25.18
C LEU A 140 16.01 4.93 -24.81
N LEU A 141 16.39 4.56 -23.59
CA LEU A 141 16.55 3.16 -23.18
C LEU A 141 15.31 2.57 -22.47
N LEU A 142 14.31 3.39 -22.13
CA LEU A 142 13.08 2.96 -21.45
C LEU A 142 11.99 2.44 -22.41
N ALA A 143 12.11 2.71 -23.73
CA ALA A 143 11.16 2.22 -24.73
C ALA A 143 11.35 0.71 -25.02
N GLN A 144 10.46 -0.13 -24.47
CA GLN A 144 10.45 -1.57 -24.70
C GLN A 144 10.31 -1.96 -26.19
N GLY A 145 11.08 -2.97 -26.63
CA GLY A 145 10.90 -3.63 -27.94
C GLY A 145 11.81 -3.15 -29.07
N ARG A 146 13.12 -3.09 -28.83
CA ARG A 146 14.17 -2.63 -29.76
C ARG A 146 14.77 -3.67 -30.71
N SER A 147 14.15 -4.83 -30.92
CA SER A 147 14.61 -5.75 -31.97
C SER A 147 14.31 -5.27 -33.40
N ALA A 148 13.56 -4.18 -33.55
CA ALA A 148 13.03 -3.68 -34.81
C ALA A 148 13.67 -2.35 -35.28
N TRP A 149 14.28 -2.34 -36.47
CA TRP A 149 14.99 -1.17 -37.03
C TRP A 149 14.11 0.06 -37.29
N TRP A 150 12.82 -0.11 -37.62
CA TRP A 150 11.89 1.00 -37.89
C TRP A 150 11.54 1.80 -36.63
N LYS A 151 11.48 1.16 -35.46
CA LYS A 151 11.30 1.85 -34.17
C LYS A 151 12.52 2.71 -33.82
N ARG A 152 13.72 2.29 -34.22
CA ARG A 152 14.96 3.07 -34.08
C ARG A 152 14.96 4.32 -34.96
N MET A 153 14.47 4.21 -36.20
CA MET A 153 14.30 5.37 -37.10
C MET A 153 13.25 6.37 -36.60
N TYR A 154 12.13 5.89 -36.05
CA TYR A 154 11.09 6.76 -35.47
C TYR A 154 11.60 7.57 -34.27
N ARG A 155 12.51 6.98 -33.47
CA ARG A 155 13.00 7.59 -32.22
C ARG A 155 14.17 8.58 -32.44
N MET A 156 14.97 8.40 -33.49
CA MET A 156 16.11 9.27 -33.85
C MET A 156 15.83 10.80 -33.77
N PRO A 157 14.72 11.35 -34.31
CA PRO A 157 14.43 12.78 -34.17
C PRO A 157 14.13 13.20 -32.71
N PHE A 158 13.51 12.33 -31.92
CA PHE A 158 13.24 12.62 -30.50
C PHE A 158 14.52 12.59 -29.67
N ASP A 159 15.44 11.67 -29.95
CA ASP A 159 16.72 11.59 -29.25
C ASP A 159 17.58 12.83 -29.51
N PHE A 160 17.58 13.32 -30.76
CA PHE A 160 18.20 14.60 -31.12
C PHE A 160 17.57 15.77 -30.36
N ILE A 161 16.23 15.84 -30.32
CA ILE A 161 15.51 16.88 -29.57
C ILE A 161 15.82 16.79 -28.08
N GLU A 162 15.87 15.58 -27.51
CA GLU A 162 16.14 15.33 -26.09
C GLU A 162 17.54 15.85 -25.72
N GLN A 163 18.57 15.45 -26.47
CA GLN A 163 19.95 15.91 -26.29
C GLN A 163 20.09 17.43 -26.46
N TRP A 164 19.55 17.97 -27.57
CA TRP A 164 19.62 19.39 -27.87
C TRP A 164 18.91 20.22 -26.79
N SER A 165 17.75 19.79 -26.33
CA SER A 165 16.99 20.51 -25.30
C SER A 165 17.63 20.42 -23.92
N MET A 166 18.22 19.27 -23.54
CA MET A 166 19.01 19.13 -22.30
C MET A 166 20.19 20.10 -22.21
N SER A 167 20.82 20.42 -23.33
CA SER A 167 21.96 21.35 -23.37
C SER A 167 21.64 22.78 -22.88
N PHE A 168 20.35 23.15 -22.78
CA PHE A 168 19.91 24.43 -22.23
C PHE A 168 19.86 24.48 -20.70
N ALA A 169 20.02 23.33 -20.02
CA ALA A 169 20.21 23.31 -18.57
C ALA A 169 21.54 24.00 -18.20
N ASP A 170 21.54 24.76 -17.11
CA ASP A 170 22.77 25.33 -16.57
C ASP A 170 23.62 24.21 -15.94
N SER A 171 22.98 23.29 -15.19
CA SER A 171 23.59 22.05 -14.69
C SER A 171 22.66 20.85 -14.89
N ILE A 172 23.24 19.64 -14.99
CA ILE A 172 22.52 18.38 -15.15
C ILE A 172 22.92 17.46 -14.01
N ALA A 173 21.94 16.99 -13.25
CA ALA A 173 22.12 15.99 -12.20
C ALA A 173 21.67 14.61 -12.67
N VAL A 174 22.37 13.56 -12.24
CA VAL A 174 22.00 12.15 -12.44
C VAL A 174 21.97 11.42 -11.10
N ASN A 175 21.19 10.34 -11.02
CA ASN A 175 21.00 9.58 -9.79
C ASN A 175 22.20 8.72 -9.38
N SER A 176 23.12 8.45 -10.30
CA SER A 176 24.22 7.51 -10.08
C SER A 176 25.34 7.76 -11.11
N GLY A 177 26.57 7.45 -10.75
CA GLY A 177 27.71 7.35 -11.65
C GLY A 177 27.52 6.31 -12.75
N PHE A 178 26.75 5.25 -12.50
CA PHE A 178 26.31 4.34 -13.57
C PHE A 178 25.48 5.09 -14.62
N THR A 179 24.45 5.83 -14.18
CA THR A 179 23.63 6.66 -15.08
C THR A 179 24.48 7.74 -15.77
N LYS A 180 25.45 8.35 -15.07
CA LYS A 180 26.43 9.28 -15.70
C LYS A 180 27.15 8.61 -16.89
N GLY A 181 27.62 7.38 -16.71
CA GLY A 181 28.28 6.60 -17.77
C GLY A 181 27.34 6.26 -18.93
N VAL A 182 26.10 5.84 -18.63
CA VAL A 182 25.09 5.55 -19.66
C VAL A 182 24.77 6.80 -20.47
N VAL A 183 24.52 7.93 -19.81
CA VAL A 183 24.28 9.24 -20.45
C VAL A 183 25.45 9.63 -21.34
N GLY A 184 26.70 9.45 -20.89
CA GLY A 184 27.89 9.71 -21.70
C GLY A 184 28.02 8.81 -22.92
N SER A 185 27.63 7.55 -22.84
CA SER A 185 27.61 6.64 -23.99
C SER A 185 26.53 6.99 -25.02
N VAL A 186 25.40 7.53 -24.54
CA VAL A 186 24.23 7.85 -25.36
C VAL A 186 24.36 9.23 -26.02
N TRP A 187 24.87 10.22 -25.29
CA TRP A 187 25.00 11.62 -25.72
C TRP A 187 26.42 12.16 -25.46
N PRO A 188 27.43 11.71 -26.22
CA PRO A 188 28.83 12.09 -25.99
C PRO A 188 29.06 13.60 -26.15
N GLU A 189 28.37 14.27 -27.07
CA GLU A 189 28.51 15.71 -27.28
C GLU A 189 27.96 16.51 -26.08
N LEU A 190 26.92 16.01 -25.40
CA LEU A 190 26.37 16.67 -24.21
C LEU A 190 27.37 16.66 -23.06
N VAL A 191 28.05 15.54 -22.85
CA VAL A 191 29.05 15.38 -21.77
C VAL A 191 30.37 16.11 -22.10
N ALA A 192 30.65 16.34 -23.38
CA ALA A 192 31.76 17.21 -23.78
C ALA A 192 31.50 18.69 -23.46
N GLU A 193 30.22 19.13 -23.50
CA GLU A 193 29.82 20.51 -23.19
C GLU A 193 29.49 20.75 -21.71
N LYS A 194 29.02 19.73 -20.98
CA LYS A 194 28.48 19.85 -19.62
C LYS A 194 29.01 18.76 -18.69
N ASP A 195 29.50 19.14 -17.51
CA ASP A 195 29.83 18.18 -16.45
C ASP A 195 28.57 17.76 -15.67
N LEU A 196 28.25 16.46 -15.75
CA LEU A 196 27.10 15.86 -15.08
C LEU A 196 27.38 15.67 -13.58
N GLN A 197 26.53 16.23 -12.73
CA GLN A 197 26.65 16.12 -11.27
C GLN A 197 25.91 14.88 -10.76
N ILE A 198 26.41 14.24 -9.70
CA ILE A 198 25.78 13.05 -9.12
C ILE A 198 25.02 13.44 -7.85
N VAL A 199 23.72 13.20 -7.85
CA VAL A 199 22.84 13.43 -6.71
C VAL A 199 22.10 12.13 -6.41
N TYR A 200 22.53 11.44 -5.35
CA TYR A 200 21.94 10.17 -4.99
C TYR A 200 20.50 10.31 -4.51
N PRO A 201 19.59 9.40 -4.91
CA PRO A 201 18.32 9.22 -4.23
C PRO A 201 18.54 8.95 -2.74
N CYS A 202 17.66 9.50 -1.91
CA CYS A 202 17.71 9.26 -0.47
C CYS A 202 16.79 8.11 -0.04
N VAL A 203 17.04 7.63 1.18
CA VAL A 203 16.13 6.76 1.93
C VAL A 203 15.81 7.39 3.27
N ASP A 204 14.63 7.06 3.80
CA ASP A 204 14.23 7.49 5.14
C ASP A 204 15.12 6.84 6.20
N VAL A 205 15.95 7.67 6.84
CA VAL A 205 16.91 7.24 7.87
C VAL A 205 16.32 7.27 9.28
N GLN A 206 15.08 7.74 9.44
CA GLN A 206 14.40 7.74 10.74
C GLN A 206 14.03 6.32 11.12
N GLU A 207 14.28 5.97 12.38
CA GLU A 207 13.85 4.68 12.90
C GLU A 207 12.32 4.62 12.97
N LYS A 208 11.72 3.89 12.04
CA LYS A 208 10.29 3.56 12.13
C LYS A 208 10.10 2.66 13.34
N LYS A 209 9.36 3.17 14.35
CA LYS A 209 8.83 2.32 15.43
C LYS A 209 7.95 1.28 14.76
N ALA A 210 8.32 0.01 14.88
CA ALA A 210 7.48 -1.08 14.40
C ALA A 210 6.23 -1.12 15.27
N ASP A 211 5.13 -0.58 14.76
CA ASP A 211 3.84 -0.70 15.42
C ASP A 211 3.41 -2.18 15.36
N PHE A 212 3.42 -2.82 16.53
CA PHE A 212 2.87 -4.16 16.82
C PHE A 212 3.48 -5.35 16.05
N VAL A 213 4.63 -5.86 16.48
CA VAL A 213 4.85 -7.30 16.72
C VAL A 213 5.94 -7.44 17.80
N ASP A 214 5.57 -7.76 19.05
CA ASP A 214 6.51 -8.00 20.16
C ASP A 214 7.22 -9.37 20.08
N GLU A 215 7.07 -10.11 18.98
CA GLU A 215 7.80 -11.36 18.75
C GLU A 215 8.45 -11.34 17.36
N PRO A 216 9.78 -11.55 17.27
CA PRO A 216 10.38 -11.95 16.00
C PRO A 216 9.72 -13.26 15.61
N VAL A 217 8.99 -13.28 14.48
CA VAL A 217 8.51 -14.45 13.73
C VAL A 217 9.09 -15.75 14.32
N ALA A 218 8.43 -16.27 15.37
CA ALA A 218 9.07 -17.18 16.34
C ALA A 218 9.55 -18.50 15.73
N ALA A 219 9.09 -18.81 14.51
CA ALA A 219 9.43 -20.02 13.78
C ALA A 219 10.83 -20.01 13.13
N TRP A 220 11.51 -18.87 12.99
CA TRP A 220 12.79 -18.80 12.25
C TRP A 220 14.00 -18.44 13.10
N GLN A 221 13.85 -18.35 14.42
CA GLN A 221 14.92 -17.90 15.33
C GLN A 221 16.15 -18.83 15.33
N GLU A 222 16.02 -20.08 14.89
CA GLU A 222 17.11 -21.05 14.87
C GLU A 222 17.83 -21.15 13.50
N LYS A 223 17.32 -20.51 12.44
CA LYS A 223 17.94 -20.54 11.10
C LYS A 223 18.63 -19.23 10.74
N SER A 224 19.78 -19.33 10.10
CA SER A 224 20.40 -18.19 9.42
C SER A 224 19.67 -17.87 8.12
N ILE A 225 19.11 -16.67 8.02
CA ILE A 225 18.36 -16.23 6.84
C ILE A 225 19.29 -15.54 5.84
N LEU A 226 19.34 -16.04 4.62
CA LEU A 226 19.84 -15.32 3.44
C LEU A 226 18.62 -14.73 2.72
N LEU A 227 18.61 -13.42 2.48
CA LEU A 227 17.42 -12.72 1.99
C LEU A 227 17.66 -12.10 0.62
N SER A 228 16.77 -12.32 -0.33
CA SER A 228 16.70 -11.55 -1.58
C SER A 228 15.34 -10.87 -1.69
N ILE A 229 15.33 -9.55 -1.89
CA ILE A 229 14.10 -8.77 -2.12
C ILE A 229 14.11 -8.18 -3.52
N ASN A 230 13.32 -8.76 -4.42
CA ASN A 230 13.22 -8.37 -5.83
C ASN A 230 11.81 -8.59 -6.38
N ARG A 231 11.39 -7.79 -7.37
CA ARG A 231 10.21 -8.14 -8.17
C ARG A 231 10.48 -9.43 -8.94
N PHE A 232 9.45 -10.24 -9.13
CA PHE A 232 9.52 -11.47 -9.91
C PHE A 232 9.58 -11.20 -11.42
N GLU A 233 10.63 -10.51 -11.87
CA GLU A 233 10.88 -10.14 -13.27
C GLU A 233 12.24 -10.73 -13.72
N ARG A 234 12.34 -11.22 -14.95
CA ARG A 234 13.56 -11.95 -15.41
C ARG A 234 14.82 -11.10 -15.35
N LYS A 235 14.69 -9.80 -15.61
CA LYS A 235 15.81 -8.84 -15.54
C LYS A 235 16.42 -8.69 -14.14
N LYS A 236 15.75 -9.16 -13.08
CA LYS A 236 16.25 -9.11 -11.70
C LYS A 236 17.13 -10.32 -11.35
N ASP A 237 17.18 -11.33 -12.23
CA ASP A 237 18.00 -12.54 -12.12
C ASP A 237 17.99 -13.20 -10.74
N ILE A 238 16.80 -13.44 -10.18
CA ILE A 238 16.64 -14.14 -8.90
C ILE A 238 17.26 -15.56 -8.95
N GLY A 239 17.34 -16.14 -10.16
CA GLY A 239 17.97 -17.44 -10.39
C GLY A 239 19.44 -17.50 -9.98
N LEU A 240 20.17 -16.39 -10.06
CA LEU A 240 21.56 -16.31 -9.58
C LEU A 240 21.66 -16.60 -8.08
N ALA A 241 20.76 -16.05 -7.26
CA ALA A 241 20.73 -16.32 -5.81
C ALA A 241 20.48 -17.81 -5.52
N ILE A 242 19.57 -18.44 -6.28
CA ILE A 242 19.26 -19.87 -6.17
C ILE A 242 20.48 -20.72 -6.53
N LYS A 243 21.14 -20.43 -7.65
CA LYS A 243 22.33 -21.17 -8.11
C LYS A 243 23.50 -21.02 -7.13
N ALA A 244 23.73 -19.81 -6.63
CA ALA A 244 24.79 -19.53 -5.67
C ALA A 244 24.53 -20.26 -4.33
N TYR A 245 23.29 -20.29 -3.87
CA TYR A 245 22.88 -21.06 -2.70
C TYR A 245 22.99 -22.57 -2.92
N ALA A 246 22.64 -23.06 -4.11
CA ALA A 246 22.81 -24.46 -4.50
C ALA A 246 24.29 -24.90 -4.51
N GLY A 247 25.21 -23.97 -4.80
CA GLY A 247 26.66 -24.20 -4.75
C GLY A 247 27.23 -24.42 -3.35
N LEU A 248 26.49 -24.06 -2.29
CA LEU A 248 26.90 -24.41 -0.92
C LEU A 248 26.83 -25.94 -0.73
N GLU A 249 27.84 -26.51 -0.07
CA GLU A 249 27.82 -27.93 0.30
C GLU A 249 26.58 -28.23 1.16
N LYS A 250 26.06 -29.46 1.08
CA LYS A 250 24.84 -29.86 1.83
C LYS A 250 24.95 -29.56 3.33
N LYS A 251 26.12 -29.79 3.92
CA LYS A 251 26.43 -29.46 5.33
C LYS A 251 26.45 -27.94 5.57
N GLY A 252 26.92 -27.17 4.59
CA GLY A 252 26.92 -25.70 4.64
C GLY A 252 25.52 -25.06 4.51
N ARG A 253 24.49 -25.85 4.18
CA ARG A 253 23.08 -25.42 4.18
C ARG A 253 22.31 -25.84 5.43
N GLU A 254 22.92 -26.59 6.34
CA GLU A 254 22.28 -26.95 7.61
C GLU A 254 21.93 -25.69 8.41
N ASN A 255 20.68 -25.59 8.86
CA ASN A 255 20.15 -24.41 9.56
C ASN A 255 20.24 -23.09 8.77
N VAL A 256 20.29 -23.15 7.43
CA VAL A 256 20.24 -21.97 6.57
C VAL A 256 18.96 -22.01 5.74
N MET A 257 18.36 -20.85 5.49
CA MET A 257 17.21 -20.71 4.59
C MET A 257 17.42 -19.53 3.66
N LEU A 258 17.21 -19.74 2.36
CA LEU A 258 17.16 -18.67 1.38
C LEU A 258 15.72 -18.18 1.21
N VAL A 259 15.45 -16.93 1.57
CA VAL A 259 14.15 -16.28 1.41
C VAL A 259 14.17 -15.37 0.20
N LEU A 260 13.30 -15.65 -0.77
CA LEU A 260 13.11 -14.89 -2.00
C LEU A 260 11.77 -14.16 -1.93
N ALA A 261 11.83 -12.86 -1.63
CA ALA A 261 10.67 -12.01 -1.38
C ALA A 261 10.50 -10.95 -2.46
N GLY A 262 9.25 -10.55 -2.74
CA GLY A 262 9.01 -9.27 -3.41
C GLY A 262 7.70 -9.19 -4.20
N GLY A 263 7.57 -8.10 -4.95
CA GLY A 263 6.33 -7.74 -5.63
C GLY A 263 5.89 -8.79 -6.63
N TYR A 264 4.65 -9.26 -6.48
CA TYR A 264 4.06 -10.30 -7.30
C TYR A 264 2.58 -9.99 -7.57
N ASP A 265 2.23 -9.84 -8.86
CA ASP A 265 0.85 -9.61 -9.31
C ASP A 265 0.41 -10.76 -10.22
N ASN A 266 -0.66 -11.48 -9.84
CA ASN A 266 -1.23 -12.58 -10.62
C ASN A 266 -1.75 -12.14 -12.00
N ARG A 267 -2.01 -10.84 -12.20
CA ARG A 267 -2.46 -10.27 -13.47
C ARG A 267 -1.31 -10.05 -14.45
N VAL A 268 -0.07 -10.05 -13.95
CA VAL A 268 1.13 -9.84 -14.77
C VAL A 268 1.71 -11.22 -15.10
N GLN A 269 1.51 -11.65 -16.35
CA GLN A 269 1.93 -12.98 -16.81
C GLN A 269 3.44 -13.24 -16.59
N GLU A 270 4.28 -12.21 -16.71
CA GLU A 270 5.72 -12.33 -16.47
C GLU A 270 6.02 -12.83 -15.04
N ASN A 271 5.35 -12.25 -14.02
CA ASN A 271 5.54 -12.63 -12.61
C ASN A 271 5.19 -14.10 -12.37
N VAL A 272 4.05 -14.53 -12.91
CA VAL A 272 3.52 -15.89 -12.73
C VAL A 272 4.44 -16.92 -13.37
N VAL A 273 4.87 -16.67 -14.61
CA VAL A 273 5.72 -17.60 -15.35
C VAL A 273 7.12 -17.65 -14.73
N TYR A 274 7.71 -16.51 -14.40
CA TYR A 274 9.07 -16.48 -13.86
C TYR A 274 9.15 -17.11 -12.46
N HIS A 275 8.16 -16.91 -11.60
CA HIS A 275 8.10 -17.63 -10.31
C HIS A 275 8.11 -19.16 -10.50
N LYS A 276 7.33 -19.69 -11.45
CA LYS A 276 7.33 -21.13 -11.77
C LYS A 276 8.71 -21.60 -12.28
N GLU A 277 9.35 -20.83 -13.14
CA GLU A 277 10.71 -21.12 -13.63
C GLU A 277 11.73 -21.19 -12.48
N LEU A 278 11.62 -20.29 -11.50
CA LEU A 278 12.51 -20.26 -10.33
C LEU A 278 12.28 -21.46 -9.39
N VAL A 279 11.02 -21.85 -9.17
CA VAL A 279 10.69 -23.08 -8.41
C VAL A 279 11.28 -24.30 -9.11
N GLN A 280 11.05 -24.44 -10.42
CA GLN A 280 11.59 -25.55 -11.20
C GLN A 280 13.12 -25.57 -11.21
N LEU A 281 13.77 -24.40 -11.27
CA LEU A 281 15.22 -24.29 -11.18
C LEU A 281 15.74 -24.82 -9.83
N ALA A 282 15.12 -24.41 -8.72
CA ALA A 282 15.50 -24.88 -7.40
C ALA A 282 15.30 -26.39 -7.23
N GLU A 283 14.19 -26.94 -7.72
CA GLU A 283 13.92 -28.38 -7.70
C GLU A 283 14.93 -29.18 -8.53
N THR A 284 15.31 -28.67 -9.70
CA THR A 284 16.34 -29.28 -10.57
C THR A 284 17.71 -29.33 -9.89
N LEU A 285 17.99 -28.36 -9.00
CA LEU A 285 19.20 -28.30 -8.19
C LEU A 285 19.09 -29.13 -6.89
N GLY A 286 18.00 -29.87 -6.71
CA GLY A 286 17.76 -30.74 -5.56
C GLY A 286 17.42 -29.99 -4.26
N LEU A 287 16.91 -28.76 -4.36
CA LEU A 287 16.55 -27.93 -3.21
C LEU A 287 15.04 -28.03 -2.94
N LYS A 288 14.68 -28.16 -1.66
CA LYS A 288 13.28 -28.17 -1.23
C LYS A 288 12.74 -26.75 -1.18
N THR A 289 11.62 -26.50 -1.85
CA THR A 289 11.02 -25.16 -1.92
C THR A 289 9.66 -25.10 -1.24
N ALA A 290 9.31 -23.91 -0.74
CA ALA A 290 7.94 -23.58 -0.35
C ALA A 290 7.57 -22.22 -0.94
N THR A 291 6.31 -22.08 -1.38
CA THR A 291 5.77 -20.80 -1.84
C THR A 291 4.63 -20.37 -0.94
N THR A 292 4.70 -19.14 -0.45
CA THR A 292 3.67 -18.56 0.41
C THR A 292 3.21 -17.22 -0.13
N LYS A 293 1.92 -16.94 0.08
CA LYS A 293 1.26 -15.69 -0.35
C LYS A 293 0.93 -14.77 0.82
N THR A 294 1.14 -15.23 2.06
CA THR A 294 0.80 -14.50 3.29
C THR A 294 1.86 -14.73 4.37
N ILE A 295 2.05 -13.74 5.24
CA ILE A 295 2.96 -13.76 6.41
C ILE A 295 2.78 -15.04 7.24
N VAL A 296 1.52 -15.43 7.39
CA VAL A 296 1.07 -16.60 8.11
C VAL A 296 1.56 -17.93 7.54
N THR A 297 1.44 -18.09 6.22
CA THR A 297 1.83 -19.37 5.58
C THR A 297 3.34 -19.53 5.61
N ALA A 298 4.07 -18.41 5.72
CA ALA A 298 5.50 -18.38 5.94
C ALA A 298 5.92 -18.90 7.33
N LEU A 299 5.08 -18.70 8.36
CA LEU A 299 5.36 -19.15 9.73
C LEU A 299 5.20 -20.67 9.96
N ASN A 300 4.49 -21.38 9.08
CA ASN A 300 4.17 -22.81 9.22
C ASN A 300 4.91 -23.69 8.18
N ILE A 301 6.03 -23.20 7.66
CA ILE A 301 6.83 -23.92 6.68
C ILE A 301 7.57 -25.05 7.38
N PRO A 302 7.59 -26.27 6.79
CA PRO A 302 8.40 -27.37 7.30
C PRO A 302 9.85 -26.96 7.54
N GLU A 303 10.44 -27.43 8.65
CA GLU A 303 11.82 -27.11 9.03
C GLU A 303 12.86 -27.59 8.00
N ASP A 304 12.49 -28.48 7.07
CA ASP A 304 13.38 -29.04 6.05
C ASP A 304 13.39 -28.26 4.72
N VAL A 305 12.74 -27.09 4.65
CA VAL A 305 12.75 -26.23 3.45
C VAL A 305 14.06 -25.46 3.30
N ASP A 306 14.63 -25.53 2.09
CA ASP A 306 15.85 -24.85 1.68
C ASP A 306 15.57 -23.42 1.16
N ILE A 307 14.51 -23.27 0.35
CA ILE A 307 14.15 -22.00 -0.30
C ILE A 307 12.68 -21.65 -0.04
N LEU A 308 12.45 -20.42 0.42
CA LEU A 308 11.13 -19.85 0.66
C LEU A 308 10.84 -18.71 -0.33
N PHE A 309 9.82 -18.88 -1.16
CA PHE A 309 9.25 -17.82 -1.99
C PHE A 309 8.12 -17.08 -1.25
N LEU A 310 8.30 -15.77 -1.02
CA LEU A 310 7.29 -14.88 -0.43
C LEU A 310 6.71 -13.95 -1.51
N LEU A 311 5.50 -14.29 -1.98
CA LEU A 311 4.83 -13.54 -3.03
C LEU A 311 4.07 -12.35 -2.43
N SER A 312 4.52 -11.13 -2.77
CA SER A 312 3.98 -9.86 -2.27
C SER A 312 4.08 -9.68 -0.75
N VAL A 313 5.09 -8.95 -0.32
CA VAL A 313 5.42 -8.76 1.10
C VAL A 313 4.94 -7.38 1.58
N PRO A 314 4.07 -7.30 2.60
CA PRO A 314 3.71 -6.04 3.24
C PRO A 314 4.94 -5.36 3.85
N ASN A 315 4.99 -4.02 3.88
CA ASN A 315 6.15 -3.26 4.37
C ASN A 315 6.59 -3.68 5.79
N ALA A 316 5.65 -3.93 6.70
CA ALA A 316 5.97 -4.40 8.05
C ALA A 316 6.73 -5.75 8.05
N LEU A 317 6.34 -6.70 7.19
CA LEU A 317 7.07 -7.97 7.08
C LEU A 317 8.42 -7.77 6.40
N LYS A 318 8.51 -6.88 5.41
CA LYS A 318 9.79 -6.54 4.77
C LYS A 318 10.81 -6.03 5.81
N ASP A 319 10.39 -5.15 6.71
CA ASP A 319 11.25 -4.63 7.78
C ASP A 319 11.71 -5.73 8.74
N ILE A 320 10.83 -6.68 9.09
CA ILE A 320 11.16 -7.83 9.92
C ILE A 320 12.17 -8.75 9.22
N LEU A 321 11.95 -9.05 7.94
CA LEU A 321 12.86 -9.87 7.13
C LEU A 321 14.24 -9.23 7.05
N LEU A 322 14.30 -7.93 6.76
CA LEU A 322 15.56 -7.19 6.73
C LEU A 322 16.27 -7.25 8.08
N LYS A 323 15.58 -7.04 9.20
CA LYS A 323 16.20 -7.12 10.54
C LYS A 323 16.64 -8.53 10.95
N SER A 324 16.01 -9.56 10.38
CA SER A 324 16.29 -10.97 10.71
C SER A 324 17.33 -11.60 9.79
N ALA A 325 17.65 -10.97 8.66
CA ALA A 325 18.58 -11.50 7.68
C ALA A 325 20.04 -11.41 8.15
N ARG A 326 20.83 -12.43 7.84
CA ARG A 326 22.28 -12.42 8.02
C ARG A 326 23.01 -11.74 6.85
N LEU A 327 22.43 -11.84 5.65
CA LEU A 327 22.97 -11.28 4.41
C LEU A 327 21.81 -10.95 3.46
N LEU A 328 21.85 -9.75 2.86
CA LEU A 328 21.01 -9.43 1.70
C LEU A 328 21.74 -9.85 0.41
N ILE A 329 21.05 -10.56 -0.48
CA ILE A 329 21.52 -10.98 -1.81
C ILE A 329 20.76 -10.17 -2.87
N TYR A 330 21.47 -9.28 -3.57
CA TYR A 330 20.92 -8.35 -4.55
C TYR A 330 21.46 -8.63 -5.96
N THR A 331 20.75 -9.49 -6.69
CA THR A 331 21.10 -10.02 -8.02
C THR A 331 20.88 -9.13 -9.25
N PRO A 332 20.10 -8.03 -9.24
CA PRO A 332 19.85 -7.27 -10.47
C PRO A 332 21.11 -6.68 -11.10
N SER A 333 21.33 -6.98 -12.39
CA SER A 333 22.39 -6.38 -13.21
C SER A 333 21.93 -5.08 -13.86
N ASN A 334 22.85 -4.12 -14.01
CA ASN A 334 22.58 -2.81 -14.63
C ASN A 334 21.38 -2.06 -13.99
N GLU A 335 21.13 -2.30 -12.71
CA GLU A 335 20.12 -1.56 -11.97
C GLU A 335 20.54 -0.09 -11.86
N HIS A 336 19.59 0.83 -12.03
CA HIS A 336 19.90 2.27 -12.04
C HIS A 336 20.55 2.77 -10.74
N PHE A 337 20.07 2.27 -9.58
CA PHE A 337 20.57 2.68 -8.27
C PHE A 337 20.55 1.55 -7.23
N GLY A 338 19.38 0.97 -6.96
CA GLY A 338 19.22 -0.11 -5.97
C GLY A 338 18.94 0.40 -4.55
N ILE A 339 17.67 0.70 -4.26
CA ILE A 339 17.22 1.17 -2.93
C ILE A 339 17.25 0.06 -1.88
N VAL A 340 16.96 -1.19 -2.26
CA VAL A 340 16.93 -2.34 -1.33
C VAL A 340 18.27 -2.56 -0.61
N PRO A 341 19.45 -2.47 -1.27
CA PRO A 341 20.74 -2.41 -0.58
C PRO A 341 20.83 -1.38 0.53
N LEU A 342 20.30 -0.16 0.33
CA LEU A 342 20.31 0.90 1.35
C LEU A 342 19.40 0.55 2.54
N GLU A 343 18.23 -0.03 2.27
CA GLU A 343 17.29 -0.48 3.31
C GLU A 343 17.90 -1.61 4.17
N ALA A 344 18.62 -2.56 3.56
CA ALA A 344 19.34 -3.60 4.30
C ALA A 344 20.49 -3.04 5.12
N MET A 345 21.28 -2.12 4.56
CA MET A 345 22.34 -1.45 5.31
C MET A 345 21.79 -0.65 6.50
N LEU A 346 20.62 -0.01 6.39
CA LEU A 346 19.95 0.65 7.52
C LEU A 346 19.47 -0.34 8.59
N ALA A 347 19.07 -1.54 8.18
CA ALA A 347 18.75 -2.63 9.11
C ALA A 347 20.01 -3.27 9.75
N GLY A 348 21.21 -2.79 9.41
CA GLY A 348 22.48 -3.35 9.90
C GLY A 348 22.87 -4.66 9.24
N VAL A 349 22.32 -4.97 8.06
CA VAL A 349 22.59 -6.20 7.32
C VAL A 349 23.58 -5.93 6.19
N PRO A 350 24.67 -6.72 6.08
CA PRO A 350 25.61 -6.61 4.97
C PRO A 350 24.95 -7.01 3.64
N VAL A 351 25.49 -6.50 2.53
CA VAL A 351 24.92 -6.71 1.19
C VAL A 351 25.89 -7.47 0.30
N LEU A 352 25.45 -8.54 -0.34
CA LEU A 352 26.10 -9.15 -1.50
C LEU A 352 25.33 -8.71 -2.75
N ALA A 353 25.99 -8.00 -3.67
CA ALA A 353 25.34 -7.45 -4.86
C ALA A 353 26.13 -7.70 -6.14
N ALA A 354 25.45 -7.58 -7.28
CA ALA A 354 26.08 -7.57 -8.59
C ALA A 354 27.06 -6.39 -8.71
N ASN A 355 28.25 -6.62 -9.23
CA ASN A 355 29.27 -5.59 -9.47
C ASN A 355 28.99 -4.71 -10.71
N THR A 356 27.72 -4.41 -10.97
CA THR A 356 27.27 -3.61 -12.11
C THR A 356 26.15 -2.67 -11.66
N GLY A 357 25.95 -1.56 -12.38
CA GLY A 357 24.89 -0.61 -12.04
C GLY A 357 25.12 0.16 -10.75
N GLY A 358 24.04 0.60 -10.13
CA GLY A 358 24.01 1.36 -8.88
C GLY A 358 24.59 0.69 -7.62
N PRO A 359 24.59 -0.66 -7.48
CA PRO A 359 25.31 -1.33 -6.40
C PRO A 359 26.79 -0.92 -6.23
N LEU A 360 27.48 -0.56 -7.33
CA LEU A 360 28.87 -0.08 -7.28
C LEU A 360 29.04 1.22 -6.47
N GLU A 361 27.95 1.94 -6.25
CA GLU A 361 27.95 3.20 -5.49
C GLU A 361 27.35 3.02 -4.11
N THR A 362 26.36 2.14 -3.95
CA THR A 362 25.75 1.91 -2.64
C THR A 362 26.64 1.05 -1.74
N VAL A 363 27.23 -0.03 -2.28
CA VAL A 363 28.03 -1.00 -1.53
C VAL A 363 29.53 -0.67 -1.62
N VAL A 364 30.23 -0.73 -0.48
CA VAL A 364 31.69 -0.61 -0.43
C VAL A 364 32.29 -1.97 -0.15
N GLU A 365 33.03 -2.49 -1.13
CA GLU A 365 33.69 -3.79 -1.09
C GLU A 365 34.46 -4.02 0.21
N GLY A 366 34.16 -5.13 0.90
CA GLY A 366 34.78 -5.55 2.16
C GLY A 366 34.46 -4.67 3.37
N LYS A 367 33.66 -3.59 3.23
CA LYS A 367 33.33 -2.66 4.32
C LYS A 367 31.85 -2.62 4.67
N THR A 368 30.97 -2.61 3.68
CA THR A 368 29.51 -2.66 3.88
C THR A 368 28.87 -3.88 3.20
N GLY A 369 29.66 -4.62 2.44
CA GLY A 369 29.21 -5.76 1.66
C GLY A 369 30.26 -6.23 0.65
N TRP A 370 29.79 -6.97 -0.36
CA TRP A 370 30.58 -7.54 -1.45
C TRP A 370 29.93 -7.30 -2.81
N LEU A 371 30.75 -7.14 -3.83
CA LEU A 371 30.39 -6.93 -5.22
C LEU A 371 30.97 -8.06 -6.07
N CYS A 372 30.10 -8.87 -6.67
CA CYS A 372 30.49 -10.03 -7.45
C CYS A 372 29.99 -9.93 -8.91
N PRO A 373 30.74 -10.44 -9.91
CA PRO A 373 30.23 -10.59 -11.26
C PRO A 373 28.95 -11.43 -11.31
N PRO A 374 27.87 -10.99 -11.97
CA PRO A 374 26.64 -11.78 -12.11
C PRO A 374 26.86 -13.15 -12.76
N GLU A 375 27.84 -13.25 -13.65
CA GLU A 375 28.15 -14.45 -14.41
C GLU A 375 28.97 -15.48 -13.60
N ASP A 376 29.61 -15.04 -12.52
CA ASP A 376 30.48 -15.86 -11.68
C ASP A 376 29.73 -16.35 -10.44
N THR A 377 28.89 -17.38 -10.62
CA THR A 377 28.12 -17.97 -9.52
C THR A 377 29.02 -18.48 -8.36
N GLU A 378 30.24 -18.94 -8.66
CA GLU A 378 31.17 -19.46 -7.63
C GLU A 378 31.60 -18.35 -6.66
N SER A 379 31.84 -17.13 -7.15
CA SER A 379 32.16 -15.99 -6.28
C SER A 379 31.02 -15.64 -5.30
N TRP A 380 29.76 -15.71 -5.76
CA TRP A 380 28.59 -15.48 -4.90
C TRP A 380 28.47 -16.57 -3.83
N THR A 381 28.63 -17.84 -4.22
CA THR A 381 28.68 -18.98 -3.29
C THR A 381 29.79 -18.80 -2.25
N ALA A 382 30.98 -18.36 -2.67
CA ALA A 382 32.11 -18.15 -1.77
C ALA A 382 31.81 -17.07 -0.72
N VAL A 383 31.14 -15.97 -1.10
CA VAL A 383 30.71 -14.94 -0.15
C VAL A 383 29.64 -15.47 0.80
N MET A 384 28.62 -16.18 0.31
CA MET A 384 27.60 -16.79 1.17
C MET A 384 28.24 -17.74 2.20
N ASN A 385 29.16 -18.59 1.75
CA ASN A 385 29.90 -19.52 2.62
C ASN A 385 30.75 -18.77 3.66
N ASN A 386 31.39 -17.68 3.26
CA ASN A 386 32.21 -16.85 4.15
C ASN A 386 31.34 -16.22 5.26
N VAL A 387 30.20 -15.63 4.91
CA VAL A 387 29.28 -14.98 5.86
C VAL A 387 28.64 -15.96 6.82
N LEU A 388 28.27 -17.15 6.33
CA LEU A 388 27.63 -18.18 7.14
C LEU A 388 28.60 -18.88 8.08
N HIS A 389 29.80 -19.22 7.60
CA HIS A 389 30.65 -20.22 8.28
C HIS A 389 32.04 -19.74 8.69
N LYS A 390 32.53 -18.62 8.15
CA LYS A 390 33.91 -18.14 8.40
C LYS A 390 33.97 -16.83 9.19
N MET A 391 32.98 -15.96 9.03
CA MET A 391 32.93 -14.67 9.70
C MET A 391 32.30 -14.77 11.09
N SER A 392 32.89 -14.09 12.06
CA SER A 392 32.30 -13.96 13.40
C SER A 392 31.10 -13.00 13.38
N ASP A 393 30.16 -13.16 14.31
CA ASP A 393 29.03 -12.23 14.48
C ASP A 393 29.50 -10.80 14.78
N LYS A 394 30.68 -10.63 15.39
CA LYS A 394 31.29 -9.33 15.63
C LYS A 394 31.68 -8.64 14.32
N ASP A 395 32.23 -9.39 13.36
CA ASP A 395 32.63 -8.85 12.06
C ASP A 395 31.41 -8.48 11.22
N ILE A 396 30.37 -9.32 11.24
CA ILE A 396 29.08 -9.04 10.58
C ILE A 396 28.43 -7.77 11.16
N LYS A 397 28.37 -7.64 12.50
CA LYS A 397 27.84 -6.43 13.16
C LYS A 397 28.68 -5.19 12.84
N LYS A 398 30.00 -5.31 12.75
CA LYS A 398 30.89 -4.21 12.36
C LYS A 398 30.61 -3.74 10.92
N MET A 399 30.42 -4.68 9.99
CA MET A 399 30.06 -4.39 8.61
C MET A 399 28.66 -3.75 8.52
N GLY A 400 27.69 -4.26 9.28
CA GLY A 400 26.35 -3.68 9.41
C GLY A 400 26.38 -2.24 9.91
N ALA A 401 27.14 -1.97 10.98
CA ALA A 401 27.30 -0.61 11.51
C ALA A 401 27.98 0.35 10.51
N ALA A 402 28.95 -0.14 9.73
CA ALA A 402 29.54 0.63 8.64
C ALA A 402 28.53 0.93 7.53
N GLY A 403 27.63 -0.02 7.22
CA GLY A 403 26.49 0.17 6.33
C GLY A 403 25.55 1.28 6.82
N ILE A 404 25.09 1.21 8.08
CA ILE A 404 24.22 2.23 8.69
C ILE A 404 24.85 3.62 8.59
N ASN A 405 26.13 3.73 8.98
CA ASN A 405 26.86 5.01 8.95
C ASN A 405 26.95 5.57 7.53
N ARG A 406 27.25 4.71 6.54
CA ARG A 406 27.30 5.10 5.13
C ARG A 406 25.96 5.61 4.64
N VAL A 407 24.86 4.92 4.95
CA VAL A 407 23.52 5.36 4.53
C VAL A 407 23.18 6.72 5.12
N LYS A 408 23.42 6.90 6.42
CA LYS A 408 23.18 8.19 7.09
C LYS A 408 24.03 9.33 6.52
N SER A 409 25.29 9.06 6.14
CA SER A 409 26.22 10.08 5.66
C SER A 409 26.06 10.43 4.17
N GLU A 410 25.71 9.47 3.32
CA GLU A 410 25.72 9.64 1.85
C GLU A 410 24.34 9.58 1.18
N PHE A 411 23.35 8.95 1.82
CA PHE A 411 22.07 8.59 1.21
C PHE A 411 20.86 9.03 2.04
N SER A 412 21.05 10.00 2.94
CA SER A 412 19.97 10.66 3.68
C SER A 412 19.33 11.77 2.85
N ASP A 413 18.09 12.09 3.20
CA ASP A 413 17.34 13.25 2.68
C ASP A 413 18.13 14.55 2.89
N VAL A 414 18.75 14.71 4.06
CA VAL A 414 19.62 15.84 4.40
C VAL A 414 20.78 15.96 3.42
N LYS A 415 21.47 14.83 3.13
CA LYS A 415 22.63 14.86 2.22
C LYS A 415 22.23 15.11 0.78
N MET A 416 21.11 14.54 0.32
CA MET A 416 20.58 14.81 -1.01
C MET A 416 20.25 16.30 -1.18
N ALA A 417 19.59 16.90 -0.18
CA ALA A 417 19.25 18.32 -0.19
C ALA A 417 20.48 19.23 -0.16
N GLU A 418 21.51 18.87 0.61
CA GLU A 418 22.79 19.58 0.65
C GLU A 418 23.44 19.62 -0.74
N ARG A 419 23.57 18.47 -1.42
CA ARG A 419 24.15 18.40 -2.77
C ARG A 419 23.33 19.19 -3.79
N LEU A 420 22.01 19.13 -3.71
CA LEU A 420 21.13 19.90 -4.59
C LEU A 420 21.30 21.42 -4.38
N ASP A 421 21.36 21.88 -3.14
CA ASP A 421 21.56 23.30 -2.81
C ASP A 421 22.94 23.80 -3.25
N GLU A 422 23.99 22.99 -3.09
CA GLU A 422 25.34 23.25 -3.62
C GLU A 422 25.32 23.43 -5.14
N ILE A 423 24.70 22.49 -5.87
CA ILE A 423 24.57 22.57 -7.34
C ILE A 423 23.79 23.83 -7.72
N ILE A 424 22.66 24.09 -7.08
CA ILE A 424 21.82 25.26 -7.38
C ILE A 424 22.57 26.56 -7.13
N THR A 425 23.41 26.61 -6.09
CA THR A 425 24.26 27.77 -5.80
C THR A 425 25.34 27.94 -6.87
N ALA A 426 26.04 26.86 -7.24
CA ALA A 426 27.12 26.89 -8.22
C ALA A 426 26.65 27.26 -9.64
N MET A 427 25.39 27.00 -10.00
CA MET A 427 24.83 27.40 -11.30
C MET A 427 24.84 28.92 -11.55
N ALA A 428 24.97 29.75 -10.51
CA ALA A 428 25.04 31.20 -10.67
C ALA A 428 26.22 31.64 -11.55
N ASP A 429 27.34 30.93 -11.46
CA ASP A 429 28.61 31.27 -12.11
C ASP A 429 28.83 30.55 -13.45
N VAL A 430 27.89 29.66 -13.83
CA VAL A 430 28.00 28.87 -15.07
C VAL A 430 27.57 29.70 -16.29
N PRO A 431 28.35 29.70 -17.39
CA PRO A 431 27.96 30.36 -18.62
C PRO A 431 26.70 29.69 -19.21
N ARG A 432 25.69 30.52 -19.50
CA ARG A 432 24.42 30.06 -20.05
C ARG A 432 24.51 29.88 -21.57
N ARG A 433 23.88 28.83 -22.10
CA ARG A 433 23.75 28.63 -23.55
C ARG A 433 22.93 29.76 -24.19
N SER A 434 23.37 30.22 -25.36
CA SER A 434 22.66 31.25 -26.11
C SER A 434 21.32 30.76 -26.66
N CYS A 435 20.26 31.55 -26.46
CA CYS A 435 18.92 31.27 -26.98
C CYS A 435 18.68 31.82 -28.40
N ILE A 436 19.71 32.35 -29.08
CA ILE A 436 19.57 32.92 -30.45
C ILE A 436 19.00 31.88 -31.43
N GLN A 437 19.38 30.61 -31.27
CA GLN A 437 18.86 29.50 -32.09
C GLN A 437 17.33 29.38 -31.99
N ILE A 438 16.75 29.68 -30.82
CA ILE A 438 15.31 29.64 -30.57
C ILE A 438 14.62 30.83 -31.25
N SER A 439 15.22 32.02 -31.20
CA SER A 439 14.72 33.19 -31.93
C SER A 439 14.71 32.96 -33.44
N MET A 440 15.79 32.38 -33.99
CA MET A 440 15.88 32.05 -35.42
C MET A 440 14.85 30.97 -35.81
N PHE A 441 14.69 29.95 -34.98
CA PHE A 441 13.68 28.91 -35.19
C PHE A 441 12.25 29.47 -35.15
N SER A 442 11.93 30.28 -34.14
CA SER A 442 10.61 30.91 -33.99
C SER A 442 10.29 31.86 -35.15
N MET A 443 11.28 32.65 -35.59
CA MET A 443 11.14 33.53 -36.75
C MET A 443 10.93 32.73 -38.05
N THR A 444 11.60 31.59 -38.19
CA THR A 444 11.42 30.70 -39.35
C THR A 444 10.01 30.10 -39.38
N ILE A 445 9.48 29.65 -38.24
CA ILE A 445 8.10 29.15 -38.16
C ILE A 445 7.10 30.26 -38.48
N LEU A 446 7.27 31.45 -37.91
CA LEU A 446 6.38 32.60 -38.18
C LEU A 446 6.38 32.97 -39.66
N LEU A 447 7.55 32.98 -40.31
CA LEU A 447 7.67 33.19 -41.76
C LEU A 447 6.97 32.09 -42.56
N MET A 448 7.10 30.82 -42.16
CA MET A 448 6.38 29.71 -42.82
C MET A 448 4.86 29.83 -42.67
N VAL A 449 4.36 30.19 -41.47
CA VAL A 449 2.93 30.39 -41.22
C VAL A 449 2.41 31.59 -42.00
N TYR A 450 3.17 32.70 -42.04
CA TYR A 450 2.84 33.87 -42.84
C TYR A 450 2.79 33.55 -44.34
N ASP A 451 3.81 32.87 -44.89
CA ASP A 451 3.85 32.46 -46.29
C ASP A 451 2.69 31.53 -46.64
N THR A 452 2.37 30.58 -45.75
CA THR A 452 1.25 29.64 -45.94
C THR A 452 -0.10 30.37 -45.87
N GLY A 453 -0.28 31.25 -44.88
CA GLY A 453 -1.48 32.06 -44.74
C GLY A 453 -1.68 33.02 -45.91
N TYR A 454 -0.59 33.65 -46.38
CA TYR A 454 -0.60 34.50 -47.57
C TYR A 454 -0.93 33.70 -48.84
N TYR A 455 -0.36 32.50 -49.01
CA TYR A 455 -0.67 31.61 -50.12
C TYR A 455 -2.14 31.17 -50.10
N VAL A 456 -2.67 30.75 -48.95
CA VAL A 456 -4.09 30.36 -48.79
C VAL A 456 -5.02 31.54 -49.06
N TYR A 457 -4.76 32.71 -48.46
CA TYR A 457 -5.50 33.94 -48.69
C TYR A 457 -5.52 34.31 -50.19
N LYS A 458 -4.35 34.30 -50.83
CA LYS A 458 -4.24 34.61 -52.25
C LYS A 458 -4.97 33.59 -53.12
N SER A 459 -4.86 32.28 -52.81
CA SER A 459 -5.56 31.21 -53.52
C SER A 459 -7.08 31.27 -53.42
N GLN A 460 -7.62 31.81 -52.32
CA GLN A 460 -9.06 31.99 -52.11
C GLN A 460 -9.61 33.27 -52.77
N HIS A 461 -8.76 34.25 -53.08
CA HIS A 461 -9.15 35.54 -53.68
C HIS A 461 -8.77 35.69 -55.16
N GLU A 462 -8.07 34.73 -55.76
CA GLU A 462 -7.65 34.73 -57.18
C GLU A 462 -8.64 34.07 -58.17
N GLU A 463 -9.95 33.99 -57.87
CA GLU A 463 -10.97 33.69 -58.90
C GLU A 463 -11.29 34.90 -59.82
N VAL A 464 -10.72 36.09 -59.58
CA VAL A 464 -11.12 37.33 -60.26
C VAL A 464 -10.11 37.88 -61.28
N TYR A 465 -8.90 37.31 -61.44
CA TYR A 465 -7.92 37.81 -62.42
C TYR A 465 -7.26 36.73 -63.27
N ALA A 466 -8.07 35.88 -63.90
CA ALA A 466 -7.64 35.05 -65.03
C ALA A 466 -7.76 35.83 -66.36
N LYS A 467 -6.87 36.80 -66.61
CA LYS A 467 -6.53 37.25 -67.98
C LYS A 467 -5.23 38.05 -67.98
N GLY A 468 -4.13 37.36 -68.31
CA GLY A 468 -2.95 37.95 -68.92
C GLY A 468 -1.83 38.41 -68.00
N LEU A 469 -1.06 37.47 -67.43
CA LEU A 469 0.40 37.45 -67.53
C LEU A 469 0.94 36.18 -66.84
N GLN A 470 1.71 35.37 -67.57
CA GLN A 470 2.51 34.28 -67.00
C GLN A 470 3.56 34.87 -66.03
N LYS A 471 3.34 34.76 -64.72
CA LYS A 471 4.43 34.72 -63.74
C LYS A 471 4.28 33.44 -62.93
N LYS A 472 5.27 32.54 -63.08
CA LYS A 472 5.42 31.31 -62.31
C LYS A 472 5.31 31.67 -60.82
N LEU A 473 4.20 31.30 -60.19
CA LEU A 473 4.09 31.26 -58.75
C LEU A 473 5.04 30.16 -58.27
N LEU A 474 6.08 30.50 -57.53
CA LEU A 474 6.90 29.50 -56.86
C LEU A 474 6.02 28.80 -55.79
N PRO A 475 6.15 27.47 -55.62
CA PRO A 475 5.40 26.76 -54.60
C PRO A 475 5.75 27.27 -53.19
N PRO A 476 4.86 27.03 -52.19
CA PRO A 476 5.15 27.36 -50.80
C PRO A 476 6.51 26.80 -50.35
N PHE A 477 7.18 27.47 -49.41
CA PHE A 477 8.49 27.14 -48.82
C PHE A 477 9.76 27.53 -49.61
N THR A 478 9.64 28.19 -50.77
CA THR A 478 10.82 28.58 -51.58
C THR A 478 11.68 29.68 -50.94
N TYR A 479 11.08 30.65 -50.25
CA TYR A 479 11.83 31.65 -49.49
C TYR A 479 12.44 31.10 -48.19
N SER A 480 11.79 30.12 -47.55
CA SER A 480 12.27 29.47 -46.33
C SER A 480 13.48 28.55 -46.58
N ALA A 481 13.53 27.87 -47.74
CA ALA A 481 14.65 27.00 -48.12
C ALA A 481 15.97 27.77 -48.33
N LEU A 482 15.89 29.02 -48.82
CA LEU A 482 17.06 29.88 -49.05
C LEU A 482 17.70 30.39 -47.76
N ALA A 483 16.92 30.51 -46.67
CA ALA A 483 17.43 30.93 -45.36
C ALA A 483 18.22 29.82 -44.63
N ILE A 484 17.91 28.55 -44.91
CA ILE A 484 18.56 27.38 -44.27
C ILE A 484 19.96 27.10 -44.86
N ILE A 485 20.26 27.58 -46.08
CA ILE A 485 21.48 27.24 -46.83
C ILE A 485 22.67 28.18 -46.51
N ARG A 486 22.47 29.28 -45.76
CA ARG A 486 23.58 30.20 -45.36
C ARG A 486 24.05 29.93 -43.93
N ARG A 487 25.09 29.09 -43.76
CA ARG A 487 25.99 29.14 -42.59
C ARG A 487 27.26 29.94 -42.95
N PRO A 488 27.82 30.77 -42.06
CA PRO A 488 29.23 31.10 -42.13
C PRO A 488 30.03 30.17 -41.21
N ALA A 489 31.11 29.63 -41.78
CA ALA A 489 32.27 29.17 -41.03
C ALA A 489 32.92 30.38 -40.33
N ASP A 490 33.47 30.18 -39.13
CA ASP A 490 34.84 30.61 -38.80
C ASP A 490 35.21 30.21 -37.37
N HIS A 491 36.39 29.60 -37.28
CA HIS A 491 37.14 29.25 -36.08
C HIS A 491 38.48 29.99 -36.18
N LEU A 492 39.10 30.28 -35.02
CA LEU A 492 40.44 30.84 -34.78
C LEU A 492 40.54 32.38 -34.65
N LEU A 493 40.87 32.89 -33.45
CA LEU A 493 42.18 33.49 -33.11
C LEU A 493 42.30 33.94 -31.63
N ASN A 494 43.43 33.57 -31.01
CA ASN A 494 44.27 34.24 -29.98
C ASN A 494 43.67 34.79 -28.67
N LEU A 495 44.06 34.30 -27.48
CA LEU A 495 45.34 34.37 -26.72
C LEU A 495 45.54 35.67 -25.90
N ALA A 496 45.87 35.44 -24.62
CA ALA A 496 46.69 36.26 -23.71
C ALA A 496 46.03 37.51 -23.09
N ILE A 497 46.22 37.93 -21.82
CA ILE A 497 47.14 37.60 -20.72
C ILE A 497 46.71 38.47 -19.49
N ASP A 498 46.94 37.95 -18.28
CA ASP A 498 47.25 38.60 -16.99
C ASP A 498 46.27 39.30 -16.00
N HIS A 499 46.52 38.90 -14.74
CA HIS A 499 46.60 39.65 -13.47
C HIS A 499 45.38 39.80 -12.51
N VAL A 500 45.32 38.81 -11.61
CA VAL A 500 45.23 38.80 -10.12
C VAL A 500 45.93 40.00 -9.41
N PRO A 501 45.78 40.35 -8.09
CA PRO A 501 44.84 39.99 -6.98
C PRO A 501 44.32 41.19 -6.11
N ALA A 502 43.63 40.83 -5.00
CA ALA A 502 43.81 41.37 -3.63
C ALA A 502 42.92 42.56 -3.21
N CYS A 503 42.47 42.74 -1.97
CA CYS A 503 42.47 42.00 -0.70
C CYS A 503 41.61 42.83 0.29
N GLN A 504 41.46 42.31 1.51
CA GLN A 504 41.07 42.96 2.78
C GLN A 504 39.57 42.92 3.11
N ASP A 505 39.17 42.08 4.07
CA ASP A 505 39.41 42.13 5.54
C ASP A 505 38.55 43.19 6.23
N GLY A 506 37.77 42.74 7.22
CA GLY A 506 36.93 43.59 8.05
C GLY A 506 36.06 42.79 9.01
N SER A 507 36.69 42.29 10.08
CA SER A 507 36.08 41.89 11.35
C SER A 507 35.16 42.98 11.93
N ASP A 508 34.05 42.63 12.59
CA ASP A 508 34.01 42.54 14.08
C ASP A 508 32.60 42.33 14.68
N ASN A 509 32.60 41.65 15.82
CA ASN A 509 31.78 41.84 17.03
C ASN A 509 30.29 41.41 17.17
N THR A 510 30.16 40.26 17.87
CA THR A 510 29.52 40.05 19.20
C THR A 510 28.04 40.36 19.48
N ARG A 511 27.33 39.32 19.98
CA ARG A 511 26.56 39.20 21.27
C ARG A 511 25.32 38.31 21.07
N SER A 512 25.35 37.06 21.52
CA SER A 512 25.01 36.54 22.87
C SER A 512 23.53 36.20 23.09
N ALA A 513 23.31 34.92 23.46
CA ALA A 513 22.30 34.40 24.41
C ALA A 513 20.81 34.47 23.98
N HIS A 514 19.92 33.50 24.25
CA HIS A 514 19.89 32.43 25.24
C HIS A 514 18.80 31.38 24.89
N LYS A 515 19.04 30.13 25.35
CA LYS A 515 18.10 29.12 25.94
C LYS A 515 16.86 28.74 25.11
N GLY A 516 16.60 27.48 24.76
CA GLY A 516 16.77 26.26 25.54
C GLY A 516 15.43 25.89 26.18
N ALA A 517 14.71 24.92 25.61
CA ALA A 517 13.63 24.20 26.28
C ALA A 517 13.55 22.77 25.74
N VAL A 518 14.02 21.84 26.57
CA VAL A 518 13.87 20.39 26.44
C VAL A 518 12.67 19.98 27.29
N PHE A 519 11.75 19.19 26.75
CA PHE A 519 10.82 18.33 27.51
C PHE A 519 10.54 17.09 26.62
N ALA A 520 11.13 15.93 26.93
CA ALA A 520 10.63 14.90 27.85
C ALA A 520 9.43 14.14 27.25
N GLU A 521 9.66 12.96 26.66
CA GLU A 521 9.50 11.62 27.27
C GLU A 521 8.04 11.13 27.37
N ASN A 522 7.83 9.91 26.87
CA ASN A 522 6.56 9.17 26.75
C ASN A 522 5.80 9.02 28.07
N PRO A 523 4.46 8.95 28.05
CA PRO A 523 3.69 8.30 29.09
C PRO A 523 3.36 6.82 28.73
N PRO A 524 3.17 5.95 29.74
CA PRO A 524 2.86 4.53 29.58
C PRO A 524 1.35 4.26 29.39
N MET A 525 1.02 2.98 29.16
CA MET A 525 -0.32 2.39 29.03
C MET A 525 -1.40 3.04 29.91
N CYS A 526 -2.58 3.27 29.32
CA CYS A 526 -3.73 3.88 30.00
C CYS A 526 -4.27 2.97 31.13
N CYS A 527 -4.22 3.48 32.36
CA CYS A 527 -4.74 2.89 33.59
C CYS A 527 -6.28 2.95 33.75
N GLU A 528 -7.03 3.41 32.74
CA GLU A 528 -8.45 3.78 32.92
C GLU A 528 -9.42 2.59 32.93
N CYS A 529 -9.08 1.41 32.39
CA CYS A 529 -9.98 0.24 32.39
C CYS A 529 -10.10 -0.48 33.74
N ARG A 530 -9.49 0.02 34.82
CA ARG A 530 -9.43 -0.63 36.16
C ARG A 530 -10.08 0.18 37.28
N ARG A 531 -11.10 0.99 36.99
CA ARG A 531 -11.91 1.64 38.04
C ARG A 531 -13.16 0.80 38.29
N GLY A 532 -13.38 0.42 39.55
CA GLY A 532 -14.59 -0.28 39.97
C GLY A 532 -15.85 0.56 39.74
N ILE A 533 -16.93 -0.10 39.31
CA ILE A 533 -18.25 0.51 39.12
C ILE A 533 -18.74 1.10 40.45
N LYS A 534 -19.20 2.36 40.45
CA LYS A 534 -19.94 2.93 41.58
C LYS A 534 -21.40 2.45 41.52
N SER A 535 -21.82 1.61 42.46
CA SER A 535 -23.17 1.01 42.53
C SER A 535 -24.32 2.02 42.44
N ASP A 536 -24.09 3.25 42.90
CA ASP A 536 -25.14 4.27 43.03
C ASP A 536 -25.33 5.13 41.77
N THR A 537 -24.60 4.84 40.68
CA THR A 537 -24.70 5.60 39.43
C THR A 537 -25.87 5.09 38.59
N LYS A 538 -26.84 5.96 38.30
CA LYS A 538 -27.90 5.68 37.31
C LYS A 538 -27.38 5.97 35.90
N TYR A 539 -27.46 4.99 35.01
CA TYR A 539 -27.06 5.11 33.61
C TYR A 539 -28.28 5.38 32.71
N GLU A 540 -28.10 6.14 31.62
CA GLU A 540 -29.14 6.26 30.59
C GLU A 540 -29.26 4.95 29.79
N ALA A 541 -28.14 4.25 29.59
CA ALA A 541 -28.11 2.99 28.87
C ALA A 541 -27.01 2.04 29.37
N VAL A 542 -27.31 0.75 29.36
CA VAL A 542 -26.34 -0.35 29.43
C VAL A 542 -26.28 -1.04 28.07
N VAL A 543 -25.09 -1.08 27.47
CA VAL A 543 -24.84 -1.76 26.19
C VAL A 543 -24.00 -3.01 26.45
N VAL A 544 -24.50 -4.17 26.06
CA VAL A 544 -23.85 -5.47 26.31
C VAL A 544 -23.21 -6.01 25.04
N GLY A 545 -21.89 -6.05 24.98
CA GLY A 545 -21.10 -6.54 23.86
C GLY A 545 -20.40 -5.42 23.09
N ALA A 546 -19.14 -5.65 22.72
CA ALA A 546 -18.28 -4.66 22.06
C ALA A 546 -17.84 -5.08 20.65
N GLY A 547 -18.60 -5.97 20.01
CA GLY A 547 -18.49 -6.19 18.57
C GLY A 547 -18.98 -4.99 17.76
N PRO A 548 -18.92 -5.04 16.41
CA PRO A 548 -19.29 -3.90 15.56
C PRO A 548 -20.72 -3.38 15.77
N ALA A 549 -21.66 -4.22 16.21
CA ALA A 549 -23.00 -3.79 16.57
C ALA A 549 -23.02 -2.97 17.87
N GLY A 550 -22.29 -3.39 18.90
CA GLY A 550 -22.17 -2.66 20.17
C GLY A 550 -21.54 -1.29 19.99
N ILE A 551 -20.45 -1.23 19.20
CA ILE A 551 -19.81 0.05 18.83
C ILE A 551 -20.83 0.97 18.15
N ALA A 552 -21.60 0.45 17.17
CA ALA A 552 -22.63 1.21 16.47
C ALA A 552 -23.75 1.69 17.39
N VAL A 553 -24.21 0.86 18.33
CA VAL A 553 -25.22 1.24 19.32
C VAL A 553 -24.72 2.39 20.20
N VAL A 554 -23.50 2.28 20.75
CA VAL A 554 -22.92 3.35 21.57
C VAL A 554 -22.86 4.65 20.77
N GLY A 555 -22.36 4.61 19.53
CA GLY A 555 -22.31 5.78 18.67
C GLY A 555 -23.68 6.42 18.38
N ASN A 556 -24.70 5.61 18.11
CA ASN A 556 -26.07 6.11 17.86
C ASN A 556 -26.72 6.68 19.13
N LEU A 557 -26.51 6.06 20.30
CA LEU A 557 -27.02 6.57 21.58
C LEU A 557 -26.39 7.92 21.94
N LEU A 558 -25.08 8.07 21.73
CA LEU A 558 -24.40 9.35 21.92
C LEU A 558 -24.92 10.42 20.95
N GLU A 559 -25.23 10.08 19.70
CA GLU A 559 -25.85 11.00 18.73
C GLU A 559 -27.26 11.45 19.18
N GLN A 560 -27.99 10.58 19.89
CA GLN A 560 -29.26 10.92 20.56
C GLN A 560 -29.06 11.60 21.94
N LYS A 561 -27.83 12.02 22.28
CA LYS A 561 -27.48 12.67 23.55
C LYS A 561 -27.82 11.85 24.79
N LYS A 562 -27.68 10.52 24.70
CA LYS A 562 -27.83 9.60 25.84
C LYS A 562 -26.49 9.37 26.51
N SER A 563 -26.35 9.87 27.74
CA SER A 563 -25.16 9.70 28.59
C SER A 563 -25.56 9.90 30.06
N PRO A 564 -24.97 9.18 31.02
CA PRO A 564 -23.85 8.25 30.87
C PRO A 564 -24.27 6.87 30.33
N ILE A 565 -23.42 6.25 29.51
CA ILE A 565 -23.59 4.89 28.97
C ILE A 565 -22.61 3.95 29.68
N LEU A 566 -23.10 2.82 30.20
CA LEU A 566 -22.25 1.74 30.64
C LEU A 566 -22.10 0.70 29.52
N TRP A 567 -20.88 0.53 29.03
CA TRP A 567 -20.56 -0.41 27.95
C TRP A 567 -19.80 -1.61 28.50
N VAL A 568 -20.47 -2.76 28.52
CA VAL A 568 -20.00 -4.00 29.16
C VAL A 568 -19.63 -5.02 28.09
N ASP A 569 -18.40 -5.54 28.12
CA ASP A 569 -17.96 -6.64 27.28
C ASP A 569 -16.78 -7.35 27.93
N HIS A 570 -16.58 -8.64 27.66
CA HIS A 570 -15.49 -9.40 28.29
C HIS A 570 -14.09 -8.93 27.88
N GLU A 571 -13.94 -8.36 26.69
CA GLU A 571 -12.63 -8.04 26.11
C GLU A 571 -12.52 -6.57 25.64
N LEU A 572 -13.63 -5.93 25.24
CA LEU A 572 -13.68 -4.59 24.64
C LEU A 572 -12.74 -4.43 23.42
N LYS A 573 -12.60 -5.50 22.62
CA LYS A 573 -11.64 -5.56 21.50
C LYS A 573 -12.31 -5.86 20.16
N ALA A 574 -13.39 -5.16 19.83
CA ALA A 574 -14.13 -5.30 18.55
C ALA A 574 -14.70 -6.71 18.27
N GLY A 575 -14.82 -7.54 19.32
CA GLY A 575 -15.38 -8.89 19.27
C GLY A 575 -14.69 -9.83 18.27
N ARG A 576 -15.47 -10.73 17.69
CA ARG A 576 -14.99 -11.82 16.82
C ARG A 576 -14.33 -11.35 15.52
N LEU A 577 -14.72 -10.16 15.02
CA LEU A 577 -14.13 -9.53 13.84
C LEU A 577 -12.61 -9.37 14.01
N ASN A 578 -12.19 -8.90 15.18
CA ASN A 578 -10.79 -8.73 15.52
C ASN A 578 -10.15 -10.03 16.03
N LYS A 579 -10.86 -10.83 16.81
CA LYS A 579 -10.29 -12.04 17.42
C LYS A 579 -9.96 -13.15 16.42
N TYR A 580 -10.81 -13.35 15.40
CA TYR A 580 -10.69 -14.53 14.53
C TYR A 580 -10.53 -14.19 13.05
N TYR A 581 -11.03 -13.03 12.59
CA TYR A 581 -11.24 -12.80 11.16
C TYR A 581 -10.24 -11.85 10.51
N ARG A 582 -9.20 -11.38 11.20
CA ARG A 582 -8.24 -10.40 10.63
C ARG A 582 -7.61 -10.85 9.31
N GLU A 583 -7.25 -12.13 9.21
CA GLU A 583 -6.65 -12.74 8.02
C GLU A 583 -7.66 -13.08 6.92
N VAL A 584 -8.96 -12.91 7.17
CA VAL A 584 -10.02 -13.25 6.23
C VAL A 584 -10.19 -12.09 5.23
N PRO A 585 -10.19 -12.36 3.91
CA PRO A 585 -10.52 -11.34 2.93
C PRO A 585 -11.99 -10.94 3.09
N SER A 586 -12.26 -9.63 3.07
CA SER A 586 -13.63 -9.14 3.13
C SER A 586 -14.36 -9.37 1.81
N ASN A 587 -15.65 -9.66 1.91
CA ASN A 587 -16.60 -9.61 0.80
C ASN A 587 -17.32 -8.25 0.69
N THR A 588 -16.94 -7.29 1.54
CA THR A 588 -17.55 -5.96 1.63
C THR A 588 -16.62 -4.93 0.99
N LYS A 589 -17.19 -4.07 0.12
CA LYS A 589 -16.45 -2.96 -0.49
C LYS A 589 -15.97 -1.96 0.57
N VAL A 590 -14.78 -1.40 0.39
CA VAL A 590 -14.16 -0.44 1.32
C VAL A 590 -15.10 0.71 1.67
N LYS A 591 -15.80 1.27 0.69
CA LYS A 591 -16.75 2.38 0.91
C LYS A 591 -17.82 2.11 1.96
N ARG A 592 -18.20 0.84 2.18
CA ARG A 592 -19.18 0.45 3.20
C ARG A 592 -18.61 0.50 4.62
N PHE A 593 -17.30 0.25 4.79
CA PHE A 593 -16.61 0.47 6.06
C PHE A 593 -16.45 1.97 6.36
N ILE A 594 -16.16 2.78 5.34
CA ILE A 594 -16.18 4.24 5.48
C ILE A 594 -17.58 4.75 5.85
N SER A 595 -18.64 4.25 5.19
CA SER A 595 -20.03 4.59 5.55
C SER A 595 -20.39 4.22 6.99
N TYR A 596 -19.73 3.21 7.57
CA TYR A 596 -19.90 2.85 8.98
C TYR A 596 -19.19 3.87 9.89
N ALA A 597 -17.94 4.23 9.58
CA ALA A 597 -17.17 5.23 10.33
C ALA A 597 -17.79 6.63 10.27
N GLU A 598 -18.35 7.01 9.13
CA GLU A 598 -19.05 8.29 8.92
C GLU A 598 -20.54 8.20 9.27
N GLY A 599 -20.96 7.06 9.84
CA GLY A 599 -22.34 6.79 10.19
C GLY A 599 -22.84 7.82 11.19
N VAL A 600 -22.14 8.05 12.30
CA VAL A 600 -22.63 8.92 13.38
C VAL A 600 -21.59 9.98 13.72
N THR A 601 -22.05 11.14 14.17
CA THR A 601 -21.18 12.28 14.51
C THR A 601 -20.07 11.91 15.52
N PRO A 602 -20.34 11.14 16.60
CA PRO A 602 -19.31 10.74 17.55
C PRO A 602 -18.15 9.93 16.93
N PHE A 603 -18.40 9.14 15.89
CA PHE A 603 -17.33 8.38 15.22
C PHE A 603 -16.43 9.28 14.39
N VAL A 604 -17.02 10.28 13.72
CA VAL A 604 -16.30 11.28 12.94
C VAL A 604 -15.42 12.14 13.86
N GLU A 605 -15.92 12.48 15.05
CA GLU A 605 -15.14 13.18 16.08
C GLU A 605 -13.95 12.34 16.55
N VAL A 606 -14.17 11.06 16.91
CA VAL A 606 -13.08 10.15 17.27
C VAL A 606 -12.04 10.04 16.15
N ALA A 607 -12.48 9.95 14.89
CA ALA A 607 -11.56 9.87 13.76
C ALA A 607 -10.74 11.16 13.55
N LYS A 608 -11.28 12.33 13.90
CA LYS A 608 -10.59 13.63 13.85
C LYS A 608 -9.63 13.84 15.02
N GLU A 609 -10.00 13.38 16.20
CA GLU A 609 -9.19 13.48 17.41
C GLU A 609 -8.02 12.48 17.42
N THR A 610 -8.15 11.37 16.68
CA THR A 610 -7.11 10.35 16.58
C THR A 610 -5.98 10.83 15.65
N PRO A 611 -4.71 10.89 16.11
CA PRO A 611 -3.57 11.30 15.29
C PRO A 611 -3.48 10.53 13.96
N THR A 612 -3.15 11.22 12.87
CA THR A 612 -3.02 10.62 11.54
C THR A 612 -1.55 10.27 11.21
N PRO A 613 -1.28 9.16 10.49
CA PRO A 613 -2.25 8.25 9.88
C PRO A 613 -2.92 7.32 10.92
N ASN A 614 -4.23 7.09 10.76
CA ASN A 614 -5.03 6.20 11.60
C ASN A 614 -5.85 5.21 10.75
N ALA A 615 -6.58 4.30 11.40
CA ALA A 615 -7.34 3.25 10.72
C ALA A 615 -8.41 3.80 9.75
N TYR A 616 -9.00 4.96 10.07
CA TYR A 616 -9.98 5.62 9.21
C TYR A 616 -9.32 6.26 7.98
N THR A 617 -8.21 6.99 8.15
CA THR A 617 -7.48 7.57 7.01
C THR A 617 -6.88 6.49 6.10
N HIS A 618 -6.42 5.38 6.68
CA HIS A 618 -5.96 4.20 5.92
C HIS A 618 -7.08 3.59 5.08
N LEU A 619 -8.28 3.35 5.65
CA LEU A 619 -9.40 2.86 4.86
C LEU A 619 -9.83 3.84 3.76
N LYS A 620 -9.67 5.15 3.98
CA LYS A 620 -9.94 6.17 2.95
C LYS A 620 -8.92 6.17 1.81
N SER A 621 -7.67 5.80 2.06
CA SER A 621 -6.64 5.73 1.02
C SER A 621 -6.74 4.48 0.14
N LEU A 622 -7.53 3.47 0.53
CA LEU A 622 -7.78 2.28 -0.30
C LEU A 622 -8.79 2.59 -1.42
N ASP A 623 -8.79 1.74 -2.46
CA ASP A 623 -9.82 1.78 -3.51
C ASP A 623 -11.21 1.49 -2.92
N GLN A 624 -12.09 2.48 -3.04
CA GLN A 624 -13.43 2.48 -2.45
C GLN A 624 -14.38 1.48 -3.13
N GLU A 625 -14.12 1.10 -4.38
CA GLU A 625 -14.91 0.11 -5.12
C GLU A 625 -14.42 -1.33 -4.96
N ASN A 626 -13.21 -1.51 -4.42
CA ASN A 626 -12.64 -2.82 -4.16
C ASN A 626 -12.98 -3.33 -2.74
N THR A 627 -12.74 -4.62 -2.48
CA THR A 627 -12.77 -5.17 -1.11
C THR A 627 -11.40 -5.05 -0.44
N CYS A 628 -11.34 -5.28 0.86
CA CYS A 628 -10.12 -5.18 1.66
C CYS A 628 -9.98 -6.37 2.61
N HIS A 629 -8.89 -6.47 3.38
CA HIS A 629 -8.79 -7.45 4.46
C HIS A 629 -9.64 -7.02 5.66
N ILE A 630 -10.22 -7.99 6.37
CA ILE A 630 -11.02 -7.70 7.56
C ILE A 630 -10.17 -7.08 8.69
N ALA A 631 -8.86 -7.30 8.72
CA ALA A 631 -7.93 -6.60 9.61
C ALA A 631 -8.13 -5.08 9.60
N GLN A 632 -8.29 -4.49 8.41
CA GLN A 632 -8.46 -3.03 8.25
C GLN A 632 -9.79 -2.54 8.85
N ALA A 633 -10.85 -3.34 8.72
CA ALA A 633 -12.13 -3.05 9.37
C ALA A 633 -12.08 -3.28 10.89
N ALA A 634 -11.31 -4.27 11.36
CA ALA A 634 -11.08 -4.51 12.78
C ALA A 634 -10.31 -3.36 13.43
N ASP A 635 -9.31 -2.80 12.76
CA ASP A 635 -8.54 -1.65 13.24
C ASP A 635 -9.39 -0.39 13.37
N LEU A 636 -10.30 -0.16 12.42
CA LEU A 636 -11.29 0.89 12.52
C LEU A 636 -12.17 0.70 13.77
N CYS A 637 -12.69 -0.51 13.99
CA CYS A 637 -13.50 -0.81 15.17
C CYS A 637 -12.71 -0.63 16.47
N LEU A 638 -11.44 -1.06 16.54
CA LEU A 638 -10.58 -0.87 17.71
C LEU A 638 -10.32 0.62 17.99
N MET A 639 -10.06 1.41 16.95
CA MET A 639 -9.89 2.86 17.04
C MET A 639 -11.15 3.53 17.62
N LEU A 640 -12.33 3.17 17.10
CA LEU A 640 -13.60 3.68 17.58
C LEU A 640 -13.87 3.24 19.03
N THR A 641 -13.66 1.97 19.36
CA THR A 641 -13.78 1.47 20.74
C THR A 641 -12.84 2.21 21.68
N LYS A 642 -11.63 2.58 21.25
CA LYS A 642 -10.69 3.36 22.07
C LYS A 642 -11.22 4.78 22.33
N GLY A 643 -11.58 5.52 21.27
CA GLY A 643 -11.96 6.95 21.39
C GLY A 643 -13.36 7.23 21.95
N LEU A 644 -14.25 6.23 22.00
CA LEU A 644 -15.54 6.32 22.71
C LEU A 644 -15.31 6.07 24.21
N ASP A 645 -14.83 7.08 24.94
CA ASP A 645 -14.40 6.97 26.35
C ASP A 645 -15.23 7.86 27.31
N GLU A 646 -14.77 7.99 28.55
CA GLU A 646 -15.45 8.77 29.59
C GLU A 646 -15.61 10.25 29.21
N SER A 647 -14.71 10.82 28.39
CA SER A 647 -14.83 12.21 27.92
C SER A 647 -16.09 12.45 27.09
N LYS A 648 -16.63 11.38 26.50
CA LYS A 648 -17.87 11.36 25.70
C LYS A 648 -19.04 10.73 26.47
N GLY A 649 -18.89 10.49 27.78
CA GLY A 649 -19.92 9.89 28.62
C GLY A 649 -20.06 8.37 28.52
N VAL A 650 -19.02 7.66 28.04
CA VAL A 650 -19.00 6.20 27.90
C VAL A 650 -18.11 5.56 28.96
N HIS A 651 -18.71 4.81 29.88
CA HIS A 651 -18.02 4.08 30.93
C HIS A 651 -17.83 2.64 30.48
N LYS A 652 -16.58 2.18 30.37
CA LYS A 652 -16.25 0.84 29.89
C LYS A 652 -16.04 -0.11 31.06
N GLN A 653 -16.66 -1.29 31.00
CA GLN A 653 -16.51 -2.32 32.02
C GLN A 653 -16.19 -3.67 31.39
N LEU A 654 -15.12 -4.30 31.88
CA LEU A 654 -14.84 -5.70 31.58
C LEU A 654 -15.72 -6.60 32.44
N GLY A 655 -16.47 -7.49 31.80
CA GLY A 655 -17.28 -8.48 32.50
C GLY A 655 -18.47 -9.04 31.72
N ASP A 656 -19.24 -9.84 32.45
CA ASP A 656 -20.37 -10.62 31.98
C ASP A 656 -21.68 -10.09 32.55
N VAL A 657 -22.69 -9.87 31.72
CA VAL A 657 -24.04 -9.57 32.22
C VAL A 657 -24.78 -10.88 32.45
N SER A 658 -24.98 -11.26 33.71
CA SER A 658 -25.62 -12.53 34.07
C SER A 658 -27.13 -12.43 34.26
N GLY A 659 -27.63 -11.25 34.63
CA GLY A 659 -29.04 -11.04 34.92
C GLY A 659 -29.48 -9.60 34.66
N ALA A 660 -30.74 -9.42 34.31
CA ALA A 660 -31.37 -8.12 34.13
C ALA A 660 -32.82 -8.18 34.61
N SER A 661 -33.16 -7.37 35.62
CA SER A 661 -34.53 -7.27 36.15
C SER A 661 -35.15 -5.93 35.77
N TRP A 662 -36.35 -5.97 35.21
CA TRP A 662 -37.17 -4.78 34.96
C TRP A 662 -38.11 -4.50 36.14
N SER A 663 -38.26 -3.23 36.51
CA SER A 663 -39.21 -2.76 37.52
C SER A 663 -40.30 -1.86 36.92
N ASP A 664 -41.49 -1.85 37.53
CA ASP A 664 -42.60 -0.98 37.12
C ASP A 664 -42.30 0.53 37.21
N SER A 665 -41.19 0.90 37.86
CA SER A 665 -40.61 2.26 37.83
C SER A 665 -39.88 2.61 36.52
N ASN A 666 -40.03 1.80 35.46
CA ASN A 666 -39.45 1.97 34.13
C ASN A 666 -37.92 1.90 34.07
N ASN A 667 -37.27 1.21 35.01
CA ASN A 667 -35.81 1.06 35.03
C ASN A 667 -35.41 -0.42 34.98
N TRP A 668 -34.25 -0.67 34.38
CA TRP A 668 -33.53 -1.93 34.42
C TRP A 668 -32.54 -1.95 35.58
N SER A 669 -32.46 -3.10 36.24
CA SER A 669 -31.43 -3.46 37.22
C SER A 669 -30.57 -4.55 36.62
N VAL A 670 -29.32 -4.25 36.29
CA VAL A 670 -28.43 -5.11 35.49
C VAL A 670 -27.29 -5.64 36.35
N THR A 671 -27.16 -6.96 36.46
CA THR A 671 -26.12 -7.64 37.23
C THR A 671 -24.92 -7.98 36.35
N ILE A 672 -23.74 -7.47 36.74
CA ILE A 672 -22.48 -7.62 36.02
C ILE A 672 -21.49 -8.39 36.90
N ASN A 673 -20.93 -9.47 36.35
CA ASN A 673 -19.84 -10.21 36.97
C ASN A 673 -18.51 -9.73 36.39
N SER A 674 -17.69 -9.10 37.21
CA SER A 674 -16.34 -8.68 36.81
C SER A 674 -15.34 -9.81 36.98
N PRO A 675 -14.37 -9.98 36.05
CA PRO A 675 -13.25 -10.88 36.21
C PRO A 675 -12.13 -10.31 37.11
N ASP A 676 -12.25 -9.07 37.60
CA ASP A 676 -11.22 -8.43 38.43
C ASP A 676 -11.24 -8.97 39.87
N GLU A 677 -10.16 -9.66 40.26
CA GLU A 677 -9.97 -10.20 41.61
C GLU A 677 -10.00 -9.10 42.71
N LYS A 678 -9.79 -7.83 42.35
CA LYS A 678 -9.85 -6.69 43.29
C LYS A 678 -11.27 -6.26 43.65
N PHE A 679 -12.27 -6.63 42.85
CA PHE A 679 -13.68 -6.33 43.08
C PHE A 679 -14.52 -7.62 43.03
N PRO A 680 -14.35 -8.54 44.00
CA PRO A 680 -15.01 -9.84 43.98
C PRO A 680 -16.51 -9.69 44.28
N GLY A 681 -17.36 -9.90 43.28
CA GLY A 681 -18.81 -10.04 43.44
C GLY A 681 -19.64 -9.47 42.28
N PRO A 682 -20.88 -9.96 42.07
CA PRO A 682 -21.81 -9.37 41.11
C PRO A 682 -22.13 -7.92 41.50
N THR A 683 -21.91 -6.97 40.58
CA THR A 683 -22.31 -5.57 40.76
C THR A 683 -23.62 -5.31 40.04
N THR A 684 -24.57 -4.68 40.71
CA THR A 684 -25.85 -4.30 40.11
C THR A 684 -25.89 -2.80 39.82
N VAL A 685 -26.32 -2.43 38.61
CA VAL A 685 -26.48 -1.03 38.18
C VAL A 685 -27.89 -0.76 37.67
N SER A 686 -28.36 0.48 37.79
CA SER A 686 -29.65 0.90 37.24
C SER A 686 -29.49 1.60 35.89
N ALA A 687 -30.36 1.28 34.93
CA ALA A 687 -30.38 1.93 33.61
C ALA A 687 -31.78 2.10 33.02
N ASP A 688 -32.00 3.13 32.21
CA ASP A 688 -33.28 3.32 31.49
C ASP A 688 -33.38 2.39 30.26
N LEU A 689 -32.24 2.17 29.59
CA LEU A 689 -32.13 1.30 28.42
C LEU A 689 -31.17 0.14 28.68
N LEU A 690 -31.52 -1.04 28.18
CA LEU A 690 -30.67 -2.22 28.08
C LEU A 690 -30.62 -2.69 26.63
N VAL A 691 -29.43 -2.62 26.01
CA VAL A 691 -29.24 -3.01 24.61
C VAL A 691 -28.31 -4.21 24.49
N LEU A 692 -28.84 -5.30 23.93
CA LEU A 692 -28.12 -6.56 23.74
C LEU A 692 -27.39 -6.58 22.40
N CYS A 693 -26.06 -6.60 22.45
CA CYS A 693 -25.15 -6.75 21.30
C CYS A 693 -24.22 -7.95 21.48
N THR A 694 -24.73 -9.03 22.11
CA THR A 694 -23.97 -10.20 22.58
C THR A 694 -23.29 -11.01 21.47
N GLY A 695 -23.70 -10.81 20.21
CA GLY A 695 -23.13 -11.48 19.05
C GLY A 695 -23.53 -12.96 18.92
N SER A 696 -22.84 -13.68 18.04
CA SER A 696 -23.12 -15.08 17.74
C SER A 696 -21.82 -15.88 17.66
N SER A 697 -21.96 -17.20 17.71
CA SER A 697 -20.88 -18.17 17.50
C SER A 697 -21.30 -19.21 16.45
N PRO A 698 -20.35 -19.85 15.75
CA PRO A 698 -20.65 -20.89 14.78
C PRO A 698 -21.57 -21.95 15.38
N ALA A 699 -22.59 -22.33 14.62
CA ALA A 699 -23.50 -23.39 15.01
C ALA A 699 -22.84 -24.75 14.72
N THR A 700 -22.94 -25.65 15.68
CA THR A 700 -22.58 -27.07 15.53
C THR A 700 -23.86 -27.90 15.65
N ARG A 701 -23.95 -28.96 14.86
CA ARG A 701 -25.03 -29.96 14.94
C ARG A 701 -24.45 -31.30 15.40
N PRO A 702 -25.23 -32.13 16.11
CA PRO A 702 -24.86 -33.52 16.35
C PRO A 702 -24.61 -34.24 15.03
N LEU A 703 -23.54 -35.01 14.96
CA LEU A 703 -23.19 -35.85 13.81
C LEU A 703 -23.42 -37.32 14.18
N PRO A 704 -23.72 -38.21 13.22
CA PRO A 704 -23.97 -39.62 13.49
C PRO A 704 -22.69 -40.43 13.79
N VAL A 705 -21.59 -39.74 14.14
CA VAL A 705 -20.23 -40.28 14.27
C VAL A 705 -19.53 -39.55 15.42
N ASP A 706 -18.97 -40.31 16.36
CA ASP A 706 -18.41 -39.76 17.61
C ASP A 706 -16.88 -39.60 17.62
N ASN A 707 -16.15 -40.21 16.67
CA ASN A 707 -14.69 -40.23 16.63
C ASN A 707 -14.04 -39.07 15.84
N LEU A 708 -14.78 -37.97 15.62
CA LEU A 708 -14.31 -36.82 14.85
C LEU A 708 -13.78 -35.70 15.75
N THR A 709 -12.61 -35.16 15.40
CA THR A 709 -12.13 -33.91 16.02
C THR A 709 -12.76 -32.70 15.31
N ASP A 710 -13.58 -31.92 16.00
CA ASP A 710 -14.13 -30.67 15.46
C ASP A 710 -13.06 -29.57 15.48
N ILE A 711 -12.67 -29.08 14.31
CA ILE A 711 -11.73 -27.96 14.17
C ILE A 711 -12.42 -26.64 14.56
N GLY A 712 -13.75 -26.56 14.40
CA GLY A 712 -14.51 -25.32 14.51
C GLY A 712 -14.35 -24.42 13.29
N LEU A 713 -15.37 -23.61 13.01
CA LEU A 713 -15.38 -22.72 11.84
C LEU A 713 -14.34 -21.59 11.94
N ASP A 714 -14.15 -20.99 13.11
CA ASP A 714 -13.23 -19.85 13.23
C ASP A 714 -11.76 -20.22 13.09
N PRO A 715 -11.27 -21.30 13.74
CA PRO A 715 -9.91 -21.75 13.50
C PRO A 715 -9.71 -22.17 12.04
N ALA A 716 -10.71 -22.75 11.38
CA ALA A 716 -10.63 -23.13 9.97
C ALA A 716 -10.60 -21.94 8.99
N LEU A 717 -11.19 -20.81 9.37
CA LEU A 717 -11.11 -19.57 8.59
C LEU A 717 -9.76 -18.85 8.74
N ASN A 718 -8.98 -19.23 9.75
CA ASN A 718 -7.70 -18.64 10.09
C ASN A 718 -6.57 -19.58 9.59
N PRO A 719 -5.93 -19.29 8.45
CA PRO A 719 -4.88 -20.16 7.91
C PRO A 719 -3.72 -20.50 8.88
N PRO A 720 -3.24 -19.60 9.78
CA PRO A 720 -2.22 -19.97 10.77
C PRO A 720 -2.70 -21.05 11.73
N LEU A 721 -3.88 -20.84 12.33
CA LEU A 721 -4.45 -21.77 13.30
C LEU A 721 -4.80 -23.10 12.64
N LEU A 722 -5.32 -23.07 11.42
CA LEU A 722 -5.66 -24.29 10.67
C LEU A 722 -4.44 -25.18 10.43
N ALA A 723 -3.31 -24.61 10.02
CA ALA A 723 -2.06 -25.35 9.84
C ALA A 723 -1.46 -25.85 11.16
N LYS A 724 -1.69 -25.15 12.28
CA LYS A 724 -1.29 -25.65 13.61
C LYS A 724 -2.15 -26.84 14.06
N ILE A 725 -3.45 -26.83 13.74
CA ILE A 725 -4.39 -27.91 14.08
C ILE A 725 -4.14 -29.16 13.21
N LEU A 726 -3.75 -28.95 11.95
CA LEU A 726 -3.45 -30.02 10.99
C LEU A 726 -1.95 -30.05 10.72
N PRO A 727 -1.14 -30.77 11.52
CA PRO A 727 0.32 -30.77 11.35
C PRO A 727 0.78 -31.62 10.16
N SER A 728 1.76 -31.11 9.41
CA SER A 728 2.25 -31.71 8.15
C SER A 728 2.90 -33.09 8.29
N ASN A 729 3.38 -33.43 9.49
CA ASN A 729 4.01 -34.72 9.77
C ASN A 729 3.01 -35.88 9.96
N LYS A 730 1.71 -35.59 10.07
CA LYS A 730 0.68 -36.60 10.31
C LYS A 730 0.09 -37.07 8.97
N LYS A 731 0.34 -38.34 8.65
CA LYS A 731 -0.19 -38.97 7.43
C LYS A 731 -1.70 -39.24 7.54
N ASP A 732 -2.34 -39.37 6.38
CA ASP A 732 -3.73 -39.80 6.21
C ASP A 732 -4.80 -38.93 6.91
N GLN A 733 -4.53 -37.63 7.03
CA GLN A 733 -5.51 -36.68 7.54
C GLN A 733 -6.61 -36.44 6.50
N THR A 734 -7.84 -36.81 6.83
CA THR A 734 -9.03 -36.46 6.04
C THR A 734 -9.91 -35.49 6.81
N VAL A 735 -10.27 -34.36 6.20
CA VAL A 735 -11.11 -33.32 6.80
C VAL A 735 -12.47 -33.28 6.09
N GLY A 736 -13.55 -33.48 6.84
CA GLY A 736 -14.91 -33.28 6.35
C GLY A 736 -15.32 -31.80 6.48
N VAL A 737 -15.70 -31.15 5.39
CA VAL A 737 -16.25 -29.79 5.41
C VAL A 737 -17.74 -29.85 5.08
N ILE A 738 -18.60 -29.45 6.01
CA ILE A 738 -20.05 -29.48 5.86
C ILE A 738 -20.58 -28.08 5.58
N GLY A 739 -21.23 -27.91 4.43
CA GLY A 739 -21.89 -26.67 4.02
C GLY A 739 -21.33 -26.06 2.73
N ALA A 740 -22.05 -25.08 2.19
CA ALA A 740 -21.71 -24.38 0.94
C ALA A 740 -21.81 -22.86 1.06
N SER A 741 -21.77 -22.34 2.29
CA SER A 741 -21.77 -20.90 2.57
C SER A 741 -20.44 -20.25 2.15
N HIS A 742 -20.39 -18.92 2.10
CA HIS A 742 -19.15 -18.19 1.81
C HIS A 742 -17.98 -18.61 2.71
N SER A 743 -18.25 -18.79 4.02
CA SER A 743 -17.26 -19.29 4.97
C SER A 743 -16.85 -20.74 4.68
N ALA A 744 -17.76 -21.61 4.24
CA ALA A 744 -17.44 -22.99 3.85
C ALA A 744 -16.46 -23.01 2.66
N ILE A 745 -16.70 -22.19 1.64
CA ILE A 745 -15.84 -22.12 0.46
C ILE A 745 -14.47 -21.52 0.80
N LEU A 746 -14.42 -20.54 1.70
CA LEU A 746 -13.16 -20.04 2.25
C LEU A 746 -12.36 -21.14 2.96
N VAL A 747 -13.02 -21.95 3.79
CA VAL A 747 -12.39 -23.10 4.46
C VAL A 747 -11.87 -24.10 3.43
N LEU A 748 -12.65 -24.46 2.42
CA LEU A 748 -12.21 -25.35 1.33
C LEU A 748 -10.97 -24.81 0.62
N ARG A 749 -10.96 -23.50 0.31
CA ARG A 749 -9.81 -22.84 -0.31
C ARG A 749 -8.59 -22.87 0.61
N ASN A 750 -8.76 -22.61 1.90
CA ASN A 750 -7.66 -22.65 2.87
C ASN A 750 -7.09 -24.07 3.00
N LEU A 751 -7.94 -25.09 3.13
CA LEU A 751 -7.54 -26.49 3.18
C LEU A 751 -6.86 -26.94 1.87
N TYR A 752 -7.39 -26.53 0.71
CA TYR A 752 -6.75 -26.80 -0.57
C TYR A 752 -5.37 -26.16 -0.67
N ASN A 753 -5.23 -24.90 -0.26
CA ASN A 753 -3.92 -24.22 -0.26
C ASN A 753 -2.95 -24.95 0.66
N LEU A 754 -3.41 -25.46 1.81
CA LEU A 754 -2.60 -26.25 2.72
C LEU A 754 -2.18 -27.59 2.10
N ALA A 755 -3.13 -28.31 1.49
CA ALA A 755 -2.91 -29.60 0.86
C ALA A 755 -1.97 -29.53 -0.36
N SER A 756 -2.18 -28.53 -1.22
CA SER A 756 -1.39 -28.32 -2.44
C SER A 756 0.00 -27.71 -2.20
N SER A 757 0.32 -27.29 -0.97
CA SER A 757 1.62 -26.70 -0.64
C SER A 757 2.44 -27.56 0.32
N SER A 758 1.91 -27.81 1.51
CA SER A 758 2.69 -28.33 2.65
C SER A 758 2.17 -29.67 3.18
N HIS A 759 0.95 -30.06 2.78
CA HIS A 759 0.26 -31.24 3.30
C HIS A 759 -0.22 -32.15 2.14
N PRO A 760 0.69 -32.74 1.34
CA PRO A 760 0.32 -33.47 0.12
C PRO A 760 -0.59 -34.69 0.37
N ASP A 761 -0.59 -35.23 1.60
CA ASP A 761 -1.44 -36.35 2.01
C ASP A 761 -2.80 -35.91 2.58
N LEU A 762 -3.03 -34.60 2.77
CA LEU A 762 -4.31 -34.08 3.26
C LEU A 762 -5.40 -34.32 2.21
N ARG A 763 -6.52 -34.90 2.65
CA ARG A 763 -7.72 -35.11 1.83
C ARG A 763 -8.91 -34.39 2.41
N ILE A 764 -9.80 -33.92 1.55
CA ILE A 764 -10.92 -33.07 1.92
C ILE A 764 -12.20 -33.66 1.35
N LEU A 765 -13.17 -33.96 2.20
CA LEU A 765 -14.51 -34.36 1.79
C LEU A 765 -15.46 -33.19 1.97
N TRP A 766 -16.00 -32.67 0.87
CA TRP A 766 -16.92 -31.54 0.89
C TRP A 766 -18.37 -32.01 0.80
N PHE A 767 -19.12 -31.87 1.89
CA PHE A 767 -20.53 -32.23 1.98
C PHE A 767 -21.41 -31.03 1.68
N THR A 768 -22.20 -31.12 0.60
CA THR A 768 -23.11 -30.05 0.19
C THR A 768 -24.49 -30.59 -0.20
N ARG A 769 -25.54 -29.84 0.15
CA ARG A 769 -26.95 -30.18 -0.13
C ARG A 769 -27.48 -29.51 -1.39
N HIS A 770 -26.85 -28.44 -1.84
CA HIS A 770 -27.33 -27.63 -2.96
C HIS A 770 -26.15 -27.14 -3.81
N PRO A 771 -26.41 -26.78 -5.08
CA PRO A 771 -25.45 -26.07 -5.92
C PRO A 771 -25.00 -24.75 -5.28
N LEU A 772 -23.81 -24.28 -5.67
CA LEU A 772 -23.29 -23.00 -5.24
C LEU A 772 -24.22 -21.87 -5.69
N ARG A 773 -24.47 -20.91 -4.80
CA ARG A 773 -25.29 -19.73 -5.09
C ARG A 773 -24.42 -18.49 -5.05
N TYR A 774 -24.45 -17.72 -6.14
CA TYR A 774 -23.71 -16.47 -6.26
C TYR A 774 -24.61 -15.29 -5.96
N ALA A 775 -24.00 -14.20 -5.50
CA ALA A 775 -24.67 -12.91 -5.51
C ALA A 775 -24.63 -12.34 -6.93
N GLU A 776 -25.77 -11.90 -7.42
CA GLU A 776 -25.93 -11.42 -8.79
C GLU A 776 -26.31 -9.95 -8.78
N GLU A 777 -25.57 -9.11 -9.50
CA GLU A 777 -25.96 -7.71 -9.68
C GLU A 777 -27.19 -7.62 -10.61
N ARG A 778 -28.17 -6.83 -10.18
CA ARG A 778 -29.40 -6.47 -10.90
C ARG A 778 -29.46 -4.94 -10.99
N ASP A 779 -30.42 -4.39 -11.72
CA ASP A 779 -30.61 -2.95 -11.89
C ASP A 779 -30.82 -2.23 -10.53
N GLY A 780 -29.72 -1.77 -9.93
CA GLY A 780 -29.69 -1.02 -8.67
C GLY A 780 -29.73 -1.86 -7.38
N TRP A 781 -29.74 -3.19 -7.43
CA TRP A 781 -29.73 -4.07 -6.24
C TRP A 781 -28.98 -5.40 -6.51
N ILE A 782 -28.76 -6.19 -5.46
CA ILE A 782 -28.02 -7.46 -5.54
C ILE A 782 -28.92 -8.60 -5.09
N LEU A 783 -29.19 -9.55 -5.99
CA LEU A 783 -29.89 -10.79 -5.65
C LEU A 783 -28.99 -11.66 -4.76
N ARG A 784 -29.55 -12.20 -3.68
CA ARG A 784 -28.82 -12.99 -2.65
C ARG A 784 -27.68 -12.19 -2.02
N ASP A 785 -27.92 -10.92 -1.69
CA ASP A 785 -26.91 -10.03 -1.13
C ASP A 785 -26.34 -10.53 0.22
N ASN A 786 -27.16 -11.18 1.06
CA ASN A 786 -26.68 -11.72 2.34
C ASN A 786 -26.26 -13.18 2.27
N THR A 787 -26.69 -13.93 1.25
CA THR A 787 -26.60 -15.40 1.22
C THR A 787 -25.70 -15.95 0.11
N GLY A 788 -25.45 -15.17 -0.96
CA GLY A 788 -24.65 -15.58 -2.11
C GLY A 788 -23.14 -15.36 -1.97
N LEU A 789 -22.35 -16.16 -2.70
CA LEU A 789 -20.90 -16.00 -2.83
C LEU A 789 -20.54 -14.70 -3.57
N LYS A 790 -19.50 -14.01 -3.09
CA LYS A 790 -19.02 -12.72 -3.62
C LYS A 790 -17.50 -12.61 -3.68
N GLY A 791 -17.02 -11.65 -4.47
CA GLY A 791 -15.61 -11.27 -4.55
C GLY A 791 -14.70 -12.42 -4.99
N ALA A 792 -13.45 -12.39 -4.52
CA ALA A 792 -12.42 -13.37 -4.89
C ALA A 792 -12.79 -14.83 -4.57
N VAL A 793 -13.64 -15.06 -3.57
CA VAL A 793 -14.11 -16.41 -3.20
C VAL A 793 -15.10 -16.92 -4.25
N ALA A 794 -15.99 -16.06 -4.75
CA ALA A 794 -16.90 -16.43 -5.83
C ALA A 794 -16.13 -16.75 -7.11
N THR A 795 -15.13 -15.94 -7.46
CA THR A 795 -14.26 -16.18 -8.61
C THR A 795 -13.55 -17.53 -8.49
N TRP A 796 -12.89 -17.78 -7.34
CA TRP A 796 -12.22 -19.05 -7.09
C TRP A 796 -13.18 -20.25 -7.15
N ALA A 797 -14.39 -20.12 -6.61
CA ALA A 797 -15.39 -21.17 -6.66
C ALA A 797 -15.84 -21.49 -8.10
N LYS A 798 -16.07 -20.47 -8.93
CA LYS A 798 -16.42 -20.64 -10.35
C LYS A 798 -15.33 -21.37 -11.14
N GLU A 799 -14.08 -21.03 -10.86
CA GLU A 799 -12.91 -21.59 -11.55
C GLU A 799 -12.55 -23.01 -11.09
N ASN A 800 -13.06 -23.48 -9.94
CA ASN A 800 -12.55 -24.71 -9.32
C ASN A 800 -13.62 -25.68 -8.81
N LEU A 801 -14.77 -25.20 -8.32
CA LEU A 801 -15.75 -26.01 -7.59
C LEU A 801 -17.07 -26.23 -8.33
N GLU A 802 -17.28 -25.58 -9.48
CA GLU A 802 -18.45 -25.83 -10.32
C GLU A 802 -18.46 -27.26 -10.84
N GLU A 803 -19.66 -27.84 -11.00
CA GLU A 803 -19.81 -29.26 -11.31
C GLU A 803 -19.15 -29.66 -12.64
N GLU A 804 -19.22 -28.76 -13.63
CA GLU A 804 -18.62 -28.94 -14.96
C GLU A 804 -17.10 -28.73 -14.96
N VAL A 805 -16.56 -28.01 -13.97
CA VAL A 805 -15.15 -27.56 -13.92
C VAL A 805 -14.33 -28.40 -12.94
N MET A 806 -14.91 -28.80 -11.82
CA MET A 806 -14.23 -29.48 -10.72
C MET A 806 -13.48 -30.74 -11.16
N PRO A 807 -14.02 -31.62 -12.04
CA PRO A 807 -13.31 -32.83 -12.47
C PRO A 807 -11.99 -32.57 -13.21
N SER A 808 -11.84 -31.41 -13.87
CA SER A 808 -10.64 -31.02 -14.62
C SER A 808 -9.75 -30.03 -13.85
N SER A 809 -10.25 -29.43 -12.77
CA SER A 809 -9.47 -28.55 -11.90
C SER A 809 -8.52 -29.31 -10.98
N ASP A 810 -7.37 -28.70 -10.66
CA ASP A 810 -6.38 -29.22 -9.72
C ASP A 810 -6.95 -29.48 -8.32
N VAL A 811 -8.07 -28.84 -7.94
CA VAL A 811 -8.71 -29.09 -6.64
C VAL A 811 -9.23 -30.52 -6.50
N SER A 812 -9.57 -31.20 -7.60
CA SER A 812 -10.05 -32.59 -7.59
C SER A 812 -9.03 -33.59 -7.04
N LYS A 813 -7.74 -33.24 -7.07
CA LYS A 813 -6.66 -34.06 -6.47
C LYS A 813 -6.78 -34.19 -4.95
N TYR A 814 -7.41 -33.20 -4.30
CA TYR A 814 -7.45 -33.09 -2.84
C TYR A 814 -8.88 -33.03 -2.29
N ILE A 815 -9.83 -32.44 -3.03
CA ILE A 815 -11.22 -32.24 -2.64
C ILE A 815 -12.12 -33.21 -3.40
N LYS A 816 -12.93 -33.97 -2.67
CA LYS A 816 -14.03 -34.77 -3.20
C LYS A 816 -15.37 -34.22 -2.74
N LYS A 817 -16.24 -33.85 -3.69
CA LYS A 817 -17.62 -33.43 -3.44
C LYS A 817 -18.49 -34.65 -3.08
N ILE A 818 -19.24 -34.54 -2.00
CA ILE A 818 -20.23 -35.50 -1.52
C ILE A 818 -21.60 -34.81 -1.54
N ASP A 819 -22.48 -35.28 -2.41
CA ASP A 819 -23.86 -34.80 -2.46
C ASP A 819 -24.66 -35.36 -1.28
N THR A 820 -25.38 -34.48 -0.61
CA THR A 820 -26.22 -34.77 0.57
C THR A 820 -27.67 -34.34 0.36
N HIS A 821 -28.07 -33.96 -0.87
CA HIS A 821 -29.40 -33.45 -1.17
C HIS A 821 -30.53 -34.46 -0.89
N THR A 822 -30.33 -35.72 -1.26
CA THR A 822 -31.37 -36.77 -1.19
C THR A 822 -31.30 -37.65 0.06
N ASP A 823 -30.11 -37.85 0.61
CA ASP A 823 -29.83 -38.73 1.75
C ASP A 823 -28.67 -38.16 2.59
N GLU A 824 -28.95 -37.11 3.37
CA GLU A 824 -27.94 -36.44 4.21
C GLU A 824 -27.39 -37.39 5.29
N GLU A 825 -28.27 -38.04 6.06
CA GLU A 825 -27.85 -38.90 7.16
C GLU A 825 -27.09 -40.15 6.67
N GLY A 826 -27.56 -40.79 5.59
CA GLY A 826 -26.87 -41.95 5.02
C GLY A 826 -25.55 -41.58 4.34
N ALA A 827 -25.43 -40.39 3.74
CA ALA A 827 -24.13 -39.88 3.24
C ALA A 827 -23.15 -39.61 4.39
N TYR A 828 -23.62 -39.01 5.49
CA TYR A 828 -22.81 -38.82 6.70
C TYR A 828 -22.35 -40.14 7.28
N ARG A 829 -23.25 -41.12 7.48
CA ARG A 829 -22.90 -42.46 7.99
C ARG A 829 -21.91 -43.21 7.09
N ARG A 830 -21.93 -42.99 5.78
CA ARG A 830 -21.01 -43.62 4.82
C ARG A 830 -19.62 -42.98 4.78
N HIS A 831 -19.54 -41.66 4.84
CA HIS A 831 -18.31 -40.94 4.53
C HIS A 831 -17.63 -40.29 5.74
N LEU A 832 -18.39 -39.77 6.71
CA LEU A 832 -17.77 -39.14 7.89
C LEU A 832 -16.90 -40.09 8.72
N PRO A 833 -17.15 -41.41 8.85
CA PRO A 833 -16.24 -42.30 9.57
C PRO A 833 -14.82 -42.38 8.99
N THR A 834 -14.64 -41.99 7.72
CA THR A 834 -13.32 -41.92 7.07
C THR A 834 -12.57 -40.61 7.36
N CYS A 835 -13.27 -39.61 7.91
CA CYS A 835 -12.66 -38.35 8.31
C CYS A 835 -11.99 -38.48 9.67
N THR A 836 -10.89 -37.74 9.83
CA THR A 836 -10.21 -37.54 11.12
C THR A 836 -10.71 -36.28 11.82
N HIS A 837 -11.09 -35.27 11.03
CA HIS A 837 -11.53 -33.98 11.51
C HIS A 837 -12.78 -33.52 10.76
N VAL A 838 -13.51 -32.58 11.34
CA VAL A 838 -14.67 -31.95 10.71
C VAL A 838 -14.68 -30.44 10.90
N VAL A 839 -15.22 -29.73 9.92
CA VAL A 839 -15.58 -28.31 10.00
C VAL A 839 -17.05 -28.16 9.61
N GLN A 840 -17.86 -27.64 10.52
CA GLN A 840 -19.27 -27.36 10.27
C GLN A 840 -19.48 -25.88 9.94
N ALA A 841 -19.81 -25.57 8.68
CA ALA A 841 -20.08 -24.22 8.18
C ALA A 841 -21.58 -24.02 7.92
N VAL A 842 -22.40 -24.40 8.90
CA VAL A 842 -23.87 -24.55 8.79
C VAL A 842 -24.68 -23.38 9.37
N GLY A 843 -24.01 -22.28 9.70
CA GLY A 843 -24.63 -21.05 10.23
C GLY A 843 -24.07 -20.65 11.58
N PHE A 844 -24.76 -19.70 12.23
CA PHE A 844 -24.38 -19.15 13.53
C PHE A 844 -25.55 -19.28 14.50
N LYS A 845 -25.23 -19.55 15.77
CA LYS A 845 -26.16 -19.50 16.90
C LYS A 845 -25.87 -18.28 17.76
N GLN A 846 -26.92 -17.68 18.29
CA GLN A 846 -26.80 -16.56 19.21
C GLN A 846 -26.00 -16.95 20.46
N ASN A 847 -25.18 -16.01 20.97
CA ASN A 847 -24.46 -16.20 22.23
C ASN A 847 -25.41 -16.12 23.43
N LYS A 848 -24.95 -16.62 24.59
CA LYS A 848 -25.74 -16.59 25.83
C LYS A 848 -26.22 -15.16 26.13
N VAL A 849 -27.47 -15.03 26.53
CA VAL A 849 -28.10 -13.78 26.98
C VAL A 849 -28.33 -13.83 28.49
N PRO A 850 -28.42 -12.68 29.18
CA PRO A 850 -28.72 -12.66 30.60
C PRO A 850 -30.10 -13.26 30.89
N ALA A 851 -30.28 -13.75 32.12
CA ALA A 851 -31.60 -14.10 32.63
C ALA A 851 -32.42 -12.81 32.82
N PHE A 852 -33.66 -12.78 32.31
CA PHE A 852 -34.52 -11.62 32.45
C PHE A 852 -35.59 -11.89 33.50
N THR A 853 -35.84 -10.91 34.37
CA THR A 853 -36.95 -10.96 35.32
C THR A 853 -37.78 -9.68 35.27
N ARG A 854 -39.07 -9.78 35.61
CA ARG A 854 -39.97 -8.63 35.77
C ARG A 854 -40.61 -8.74 37.14
N ASN A 855 -40.33 -7.78 38.03
CA ASN A 855 -40.80 -7.78 39.42
C ASN A 855 -40.53 -9.12 40.17
N GLY A 856 -39.42 -9.80 39.85
CA GLY A 856 -39.03 -11.08 40.46
C GLY A 856 -39.53 -12.34 39.74
N GLU A 857 -40.39 -12.22 38.71
CA GLU A 857 -40.84 -13.34 37.89
C GLU A 857 -39.98 -13.50 36.62
N ASP A 858 -39.83 -14.73 36.12
CA ASP A 858 -39.06 -15.04 34.90
C ASP A 858 -39.70 -14.39 33.65
N LEU A 859 -38.91 -13.64 32.89
CA LEU A 859 -39.33 -12.96 31.67
C LEU A 859 -38.63 -13.62 30.46
N LYS A 860 -39.41 -14.05 29.47
CA LYS A 860 -38.89 -14.64 28.22
C LYS A 860 -39.22 -13.73 27.03
N PRO A 861 -38.39 -12.69 26.79
CA PRO A 861 -38.67 -11.71 25.77
C PRO A 861 -38.44 -12.26 24.35
N VAL A 862 -39.33 -11.93 23.41
CA VAL A 862 -39.26 -12.29 21.99
C VAL A 862 -38.85 -11.06 21.17
N TYR A 863 -37.80 -11.20 20.36
CA TYR A 863 -37.23 -10.11 19.57
C TYR A 863 -38.09 -9.77 18.34
N ASN A 864 -38.22 -8.47 18.05
CA ASN A 864 -38.88 -7.97 16.85
C ASN A 864 -37.85 -7.38 15.86
N ASN A 865 -37.63 -8.06 14.75
CA ASN A 865 -36.65 -7.67 13.72
C ASN A 865 -36.93 -6.34 13.01
N ARG A 866 -38.12 -5.74 13.17
CA ARG A 866 -38.45 -4.44 12.54
C ARG A 866 -38.13 -3.27 13.45
N THR A 867 -38.42 -3.38 14.75
CA THR A 867 -38.26 -2.31 15.74
C THR A 867 -37.00 -2.44 16.60
N ALA A 868 -36.34 -3.60 16.53
CA ALA A 868 -35.26 -4.03 17.40
C ALA A 868 -35.61 -4.09 18.89
N GLY A 869 -36.89 -3.95 19.23
CA GLY A 869 -37.40 -4.12 20.59
C GLY A 869 -37.78 -5.56 20.88
N PHE A 870 -38.12 -5.80 22.14
CA PHE A 870 -38.64 -7.08 22.60
C PHE A 870 -40.10 -6.98 23.03
N ALA A 871 -40.82 -8.09 22.93
CA ALA A 871 -42.16 -8.26 23.48
C ALA A 871 -42.20 -9.43 24.47
N ASP A 872 -43.07 -9.38 25.46
CA ASP A 872 -43.28 -10.49 26.38
C ASP A 872 -44.14 -11.60 25.75
N ALA A 873 -44.45 -12.66 26.52
CA ALA A 873 -45.26 -13.78 26.04
C ALA A 873 -46.70 -13.38 25.66
N LYS A 874 -47.19 -12.22 26.11
CA LYS A 874 -48.51 -11.68 25.77
C LYS A 874 -48.46 -10.74 24.55
N GLY A 875 -47.27 -10.49 24.00
CA GLY A 875 -47.05 -9.59 22.88
C GLY A 875 -46.93 -8.12 23.29
N GLU A 876 -46.86 -7.82 24.59
CA GLU A 876 -46.67 -6.45 25.07
C GLU A 876 -45.20 -6.05 24.97
N LYS A 877 -44.92 -4.83 24.52
CA LYS A 877 -43.53 -4.34 24.38
C LYS A 877 -42.84 -4.28 25.74
N VAL A 878 -41.67 -4.89 25.84
CA VAL A 878 -40.79 -4.77 27.01
C VAL A 878 -40.03 -3.46 26.90
N LYS A 879 -40.46 -2.46 27.66
CA LYS A 879 -39.91 -1.09 27.58
C LYS A 879 -38.42 -1.06 27.96
N GLY A 880 -37.63 -0.35 27.15
CA GLY A 880 -36.21 -0.16 27.41
C GLY A 880 -35.32 -1.36 27.05
N LEU A 881 -35.86 -2.48 26.54
CA LEU A 881 -35.06 -3.63 26.10
C LEU A 881 -34.96 -3.69 24.58
N TYR A 882 -33.73 -3.66 24.07
CA TYR A 882 -33.45 -3.65 22.63
C TYR A 882 -32.30 -4.59 22.26
N GLY A 883 -32.24 -4.99 20.99
CA GLY A 883 -31.24 -5.91 20.46
C GLY A 883 -30.65 -5.39 19.16
N ALA A 884 -29.35 -5.60 18.95
CA ALA A 884 -28.70 -5.27 17.69
C ALA A 884 -27.60 -6.26 17.30
N GLY A 885 -27.28 -6.28 16.00
CA GLY A 885 -26.18 -7.05 15.44
C GLY A 885 -26.60 -8.42 14.90
N ILE A 886 -25.62 -9.31 14.70
CA ILE A 886 -25.86 -10.63 14.09
C ILE A 886 -26.78 -11.54 14.91
N ALA A 887 -26.84 -11.35 16.23
CA ALA A 887 -27.79 -12.03 17.11
C ALA A 887 -29.23 -11.52 16.93
N TRP A 888 -29.35 -10.24 16.56
CA TRP A 888 -30.61 -9.50 16.52
C TRP A 888 -30.68 -8.68 15.22
N PRO A 889 -30.67 -9.35 14.05
CA PRO A 889 -30.57 -8.65 12.77
C PRO A 889 -31.91 -8.07 12.33
N GLU A 890 -31.86 -7.08 11.45
CA GLU A 890 -33.03 -6.61 10.73
C GLU A 890 -33.49 -7.68 9.72
N GLN A 891 -34.80 -7.89 9.63
CA GLN A 891 -35.41 -8.69 8.56
C GLN A 891 -35.75 -7.78 7.38
N VAL A 892 -35.19 -8.09 6.22
CA VAL A 892 -35.41 -7.35 4.97
C VAL A 892 -36.04 -8.26 3.93
N THR A 893 -36.90 -7.71 3.09
CA THR A 893 -37.48 -8.42 1.94
C THR A 893 -36.91 -7.80 0.67
N ASP A 894 -36.37 -8.62 -0.22
CA ASP A 894 -35.90 -8.16 -1.54
C ASP A 894 -37.08 -7.91 -2.50
N PRO A 895 -36.86 -7.27 -3.67
CA PRO A 895 -37.92 -7.00 -4.64
C PRO A 895 -38.62 -8.24 -5.22
N GLU A 896 -38.01 -9.44 -5.10
CA GLU A 896 -38.59 -10.72 -5.53
C GLU A 896 -39.41 -11.40 -4.40
N GLY A 897 -39.54 -10.75 -3.24
CA GLY A 897 -40.27 -11.26 -2.09
C GLY A 897 -39.46 -12.20 -1.20
N ASN A 898 -38.17 -12.41 -1.46
CA ASN A 898 -37.33 -13.25 -0.61
C ASN A 898 -36.99 -12.51 0.68
N VAL A 899 -37.14 -13.20 1.80
CA VAL A 899 -36.83 -12.68 3.12
C VAL A 899 -35.38 -13.03 3.49
N GLU A 900 -34.57 -12.02 3.79
CA GLU A 900 -33.19 -12.16 4.27
C GLU A 900 -32.98 -11.43 5.61
N LEU A 901 -31.94 -11.82 6.34
CA LEU A 901 -31.48 -11.11 7.54
C LEU A 901 -30.29 -10.21 7.17
N ALA A 902 -30.43 -8.91 7.41
CA ALA A 902 -29.42 -7.92 7.08
C ALA A 902 -28.27 -7.96 8.09
N VAL A 903 -27.15 -8.56 7.68
CA VAL A 903 -25.96 -8.73 8.52
C VAL A 903 -24.74 -8.04 7.91
N GLY A 904 -24.03 -7.24 8.72
CA GLY A 904 -22.83 -6.52 8.32
C GLY A 904 -22.77 -5.11 8.88
N LEU A 905 -21.56 -4.53 8.99
CA LEU A 905 -21.33 -3.25 9.67
C LEU A 905 -22.23 -2.12 9.15
N ALA A 906 -22.19 -1.85 7.84
CA ALA A 906 -23.00 -0.79 7.23
C ALA A 906 -24.52 -1.04 7.38
N LYS A 907 -24.94 -2.31 7.40
CA LYS A 907 -26.34 -2.70 7.58
C LYS A 907 -26.79 -2.47 9.02
N PHE A 908 -25.96 -2.84 10.00
CA PHE A 908 -26.20 -2.54 11.41
C PHE A 908 -26.32 -1.03 11.64
N MET A 909 -25.42 -0.23 11.08
CA MET A 909 -25.47 1.23 11.18
C MET A 909 -26.75 1.80 10.57
N LYS A 910 -27.13 1.36 9.36
CA LYS A 910 -28.36 1.79 8.69
C LYS A 910 -29.60 1.44 9.52
N TYR A 911 -29.64 0.23 10.09
CA TYR A 911 -30.75 -0.22 10.91
C TYR A 911 -30.87 0.62 12.18
N LEU A 912 -29.77 0.79 12.92
CA LEU A 912 -29.72 1.56 14.17
C LEU A 912 -30.12 3.02 13.98
N LYS A 913 -29.63 3.68 12.93
CA LYS A 913 -30.06 5.04 12.59
C LYS A 913 -31.57 5.22 12.48
N ARG A 914 -32.27 4.17 12.03
CA ARG A 914 -33.72 4.19 11.88
C ARG A 914 -34.44 3.96 13.20
N VAL A 915 -33.98 3.00 14.00
CA VAL A 915 -34.73 2.53 15.19
C VAL A 915 -34.33 3.24 16.49
N THR A 916 -33.07 3.66 16.64
CA THR A 916 -32.58 4.28 17.89
C THR A 916 -33.31 5.57 18.27
N PRO A 917 -33.73 6.47 17.33
CA PRO A 917 -34.56 7.62 17.70
C PRO A 917 -35.87 7.23 18.42
N GLU A 918 -36.52 6.14 18.01
CA GLU A 918 -37.74 5.63 18.65
C GLU A 918 -37.46 5.05 20.04
N TRP A 919 -36.27 4.48 20.27
CA TRP A 919 -35.87 3.96 21.58
C TRP A 919 -35.72 5.08 22.62
N THR A 920 -35.32 6.25 22.16
CA THR A 920 -35.01 7.42 23.00
C THR A 920 -36.13 8.43 23.12
N ALA A 921 -37.21 8.27 22.34
CA ALA A 921 -38.40 9.12 22.41
C ALA A 921 -39.07 8.97 23.79
N LYS A 922 -39.39 10.11 24.42
CA LYS A 922 -39.98 10.17 25.77
C LYS A 922 -41.46 9.82 25.78
#